data_AF-A0A2K1P6J1-F1
#
_entry.id   AF-A0A2K1P6J1-F1
#
_cell.length_a   1.000
_cell.length_b   1.000
_cell.length_c   1.000
_cell.angle_alpha   90.00
_cell.angle_beta   90.00
_cell.angle_gamma   90.00
#
_symmetry.space_group_name_H-M   'P 1'
#
loop_
_entity.id
_entity.type
_entity.pdbx_description
1 polymer ?
#
loop_
_entity_poly.entity_id
_entity_poly.type
_entity_poly.pdbx_seq_one_letter_code
_entity_poly.pdbx_strand_id
1 'polypeptide(L)'
;MKKILSVVLTTVMFISMSAVGVFAVEPTYSSQKAKNLVSEISGIDAAKFSAELSYRYDIPSQAWNIRYWDEEITVNAMVDASTGELVNYRYYKNYYPGSEDNNVPNYTRDELKDNALNFIKRYAPDKYDQIDKDPDFQYDFYNYKNGQSNYTYHFKRNIEQLSGINDGIDINQGIDISIDASTGKLSNYYINWTDISKVDINGLLSEDEALEKMDQIMGTFLVQKQIWRENFPPENKLLYASANRAGLYPLPMGINARTGEPVNYTGQTFEMGEREEYKVTNVNKMFPLGKMNEKKAKDFVEEYLKSMGNDPEEFALNININENYNDQNIKVYNIFADHGDKDSNINFNSVIELETGKIISLNYGEWLNQPTFPDVDNGIGIEKAVETAKDYLSKVMLPFENMLIVSGKDYNYTVNFIMYQEGVLYPVNTVNVNIDNEGKVIRFNINYSDIEKIDTTGIITIEEAKAKLSQYQKLQLSFVLPRDQYSGDPVGEPIPVYQLSDIQGFGVDAKTGEFVGYDGSTLPIPMGKFDPYTAVTGDKNERILKIFIDTGIMPQPVPEVGENVTVGLAALILSKAFTPNYYLMPQSRTEEGAVETTPEGIALKALMKQGVIKEDVKSSDAVTRAQIALWLSRAAGYDKLIDSDIYFILPAKDINDLDKEVKNSIAIVTALEVMDVKEGEFKPHHLLTFSDFCAIVYNAMKNM
;
A
#
# COMPACT_ATOMS: atom_id res chain seq x y z
N MET A 1 66.40 -13.37 -8.13
CA MET A 1 65.06 -13.92 -8.46
C MET A 1 63.91 -13.32 -7.63
N LYS A 2 64.07 -12.99 -6.33
CA LYS A 2 62.97 -12.41 -5.51
C LYS A 2 62.55 -10.97 -5.85
N LYS A 3 63.43 -10.13 -6.43
CA LYS A 3 63.07 -8.74 -6.80
C LYS A 3 62.40 -8.58 -8.17
N ILE A 4 62.53 -9.58 -9.06
CA ILE A 4 61.87 -9.56 -10.38
C ILE A 4 60.45 -10.14 -10.28
N LEU A 5 60.22 -11.11 -9.39
CA LEU A 5 58.90 -11.69 -9.14
C LEU A 5 57.93 -10.69 -8.47
N SER A 6 58.44 -9.81 -7.59
CA SER A 6 57.63 -8.79 -6.92
C SER A 6 57.14 -7.70 -7.89
N VAL A 7 57.94 -7.32 -8.88
CA VAL A 7 57.54 -6.31 -9.86
C VAL A 7 56.48 -6.88 -10.81
N VAL A 8 56.62 -8.13 -11.24
CA VAL A 8 55.61 -8.80 -12.10
C VAL A 8 54.28 -9.03 -11.35
N LEU A 9 54.30 -9.39 -10.06
CA LEU A 9 53.06 -9.53 -9.27
C LEU A 9 52.34 -8.18 -9.03
N THR A 10 53.10 -7.09 -8.83
CA THR A 10 52.48 -5.77 -8.62
C THR A 10 51.90 -5.21 -9.93
N THR A 11 52.51 -5.51 -11.08
CA THR A 11 51.97 -5.12 -12.39
C THR A 11 50.75 -5.96 -12.80
N VAL A 12 50.69 -7.25 -12.43
CA VAL A 12 49.51 -8.09 -12.65
C VAL A 12 48.35 -7.69 -11.73
N MET A 13 48.61 -7.28 -10.48
CA MET A 13 47.57 -6.75 -9.57
C MET A 13 46.99 -5.39 -10.02
N PHE A 14 47.78 -4.52 -10.67
CA PHE A 14 47.26 -3.28 -11.25
C PHE A 14 46.47 -3.51 -12.55
N ILE A 15 46.81 -4.54 -13.33
CA ILE A 15 46.07 -4.90 -14.54
C ILE A 15 44.77 -5.66 -14.19
N SER A 16 44.70 -6.39 -13.08
CA SER A 16 43.44 -7.04 -12.63
C SER A 16 42.44 -6.07 -11.99
N MET A 17 42.87 -4.90 -11.49
CA MET A 17 41.94 -3.83 -11.08
C MET A 17 41.47 -2.96 -12.25
N SER A 18 41.99 -3.20 -13.46
CA SER A 18 41.67 -2.42 -14.67
C SER A 18 40.83 -3.19 -15.69
N ALA A 19 40.36 -4.39 -15.35
CA ALA A 19 39.69 -5.30 -16.29
C ALA A 19 38.31 -5.77 -15.81
N VAL A 20 37.50 -4.84 -15.31
CA VAL A 20 36.04 -4.85 -15.58
C VAL A 20 35.63 -3.42 -15.95
N GLY A 21 36.38 -2.82 -16.88
CA GLY A 21 35.77 -1.84 -17.75
C GLY A 21 34.84 -2.59 -18.68
N VAL A 22 33.59 -2.84 -18.27
CA VAL A 22 32.52 -2.78 -19.26
C VAL A 22 32.78 -1.46 -19.98
N PHE A 23 33.15 -1.51 -21.27
CA PHE A 23 33.41 -0.30 -22.03
C PHE A 23 32.18 0.59 -21.85
N ALA A 24 32.28 1.59 -20.97
CA ALA A 24 31.22 2.56 -20.77
C ALA A 24 31.10 3.27 -22.11
N VAL A 25 30.07 2.89 -22.88
CA VAL A 25 29.78 3.50 -24.16
C VAL A 25 29.66 5.00 -23.88
N GLU A 26 30.50 5.81 -24.51
CA GLU A 26 30.44 7.26 -24.28
C GLU A 26 29.01 7.75 -24.58
N PRO A 27 28.42 8.56 -23.69
CA PRO A 27 27.04 8.98 -23.84
C PRO A 27 26.88 9.82 -25.11
N THR A 28 26.10 9.31 -26.08
CA THR A 28 25.82 10.00 -27.35
C THR A 28 24.82 11.14 -27.18
N TYR A 29 23.98 11.09 -26.15
CA TYR A 29 23.09 12.16 -25.73
C TYR A 29 23.72 12.96 -24.59
N SER A 30 24.07 14.21 -24.84
CA SER A 30 24.78 15.05 -23.87
C SER A 30 23.89 15.45 -22.68
N SER A 31 24.49 15.66 -21.51
CA SER A 31 23.81 16.18 -20.31
C SER A 31 23.05 17.50 -20.56
N GLN A 32 23.59 18.40 -21.39
CA GLN A 32 22.91 19.66 -21.72
C GLN A 32 21.61 19.44 -22.50
N LYS A 33 21.58 18.47 -23.43
CA LYS A 33 20.36 18.10 -24.14
C LYS A 33 19.33 17.50 -23.17
N ALA A 34 19.77 16.66 -22.22
CA ALA A 34 18.90 16.10 -21.18
C ALA A 34 18.30 17.19 -20.28
N LYS A 35 19.11 18.17 -19.85
CA LYS A 35 18.62 19.33 -19.10
C LYS A 35 17.61 20.16 -19.89
N ASN A 36 17.84 20.36 -21.19
CA ASN A 36 16.92 21.10 -22.04
C ASN A 36 15.58 20.37 -22.21
N LEU A 37 15.60 19.04 -22.37
CA LEU A 37 14.39 18.21 -22.42
C LEU A 37 13.57 18.34 -21.12
N VAL A 38 14.22 18.18 -19.96
CA VAL A 38 13.54 18.29 -18.66
C VAL A 38 13.08 19.73 -18.39
N SER A 39 13.82 20.72 -18.87
CA SER A 39 13.45 22.14 -18.82
C SER A 39 12.18 22.43 -19.61
N GLU A 40 12.03 21.85 -20.80
CA GLU A 40 10.82 21.98 -21.63
C GLU A 40 9.56 21.43 -20.93
N ILE A 41 9.70 20.31 -20.22
CA ILE A 41 8.59 19.66 -19.51
C ILE A 41 8.23 20.42 -18.23
N SER A 42 9.24 20.76 -17.41
CA SER A 42 9.04 21.37 -16.09
C SER A 42 8.80 22.88 -16.11
N GLY A 43 9.23 23.57 -17.17
CA GLY A 43 9.27 25.03 -17.23
C GLY A 43 10.40 25.67 -16.41
N ILE A 44 11.29 24.87 -15.81
CA ILE A 44 12.44 25.35 -15.05
C ILE A 44 13.61 25.57 -16.01
N ASP A 45 14.37 26.66 -15.84
CA ASP A 45 15.56 26.94 -16.65
C ASP A 45 16.57 25.77 -16.59
N ALA A 46 16.97 25.28 -17.77
CA ALA A 46 17.96 24.22 -17.95
C ALA A 46 19.26 24.44 -17.15
N ALA A 47 19.67 25.69 -16.94
CA ALA A 47 20.88 26.04 -16.19
C ALA A 47 20.80 25.71 -14.69
N LYS A 48 19.58 25.59 -14.13
CA LYS A 48 19.36 25.31 -12.71
C LYS A 48 19.49 23.82 -12.36
N PHE A 49 19.40 22.94 -13.34
CA PHE A 49 19.47 21.50 -13.09
C PHE A 49 20.90 21.01 -12.83
N SER A 50 21.06 20.09 -11.89
CA SER A 50 22.21 19.19 -11.84
C SER A 50 22.01 18.03 -12.82
N ALA A 51 23.10 17.42 -13.27
CA ALA A 51 23.07 16.22 -14.11
C ALA A 51 24.18 15.27 -13.68
N GLU A 52 23.82 14.04 -13.35
CA GLU A 52 24.74 12.99 -12.93
C GLU A 52 24.54 11.75 -13.81
N LEU A 53 25.63 11.22 -14.35
CA LEU A 53 25.60 10.00 -15.16
C LEU A 53 25.59 8.79 -14.23
N SER A 54 24.60 7.91 -14.36
CA SER A 54 24.56 6.62 -13.66
C SER A 54 24.29 5.48 -14.63
N TYR A 55 24.52 4.25 -14.16
CA TYR A 55 24.01 3.07 -14.83
C TYR A 55 22.48 3.00 -14.68
N ARG A 56 21.80 2.48 -15.69
CA ARG A 56 20.38 2.13 -15.64
C ARG A 56 20.26 0.71 -15.11
N TYR A 57 19.42 0.51 -14.10
CA TYR A 57 19.14 -0.84 -13.65
C TYR A 57 18.35 -1.58 -14.72
N ASP A 58 17.41 -0.92 -15.40
CA ASP A 58 16.42 -1.61 -16.21
C ASP A 58 16.95 -2.25 -17.50
N ILE A 59 17.96 -1.65 -18.12
CA ILE A 59 18.67 -2.13 -19.31
C ILE A 59 20.17 -1.82 -19.18
N PRO A 60 21.07 -2.54 -19.88
CA PRO A 60 22.52 -2.28 -19.82
C PRO A 60 22.90 -1.00 -20.59
N SER A 61 22.51 0.14 -20.05
CA SER A 61 22.71 1.49 -20.59
C SER A 61 23.08 2.47 -19.46
N GLN A 62 23.52 3.66 -19.82
CA GLN A 62 23.71 4.77 -18.89
C GLN A 62 22.57 5.78 -19.03
N ALA A 63 22.28 6.52 -17.98
CA ALA A 63 21.31 7.61 -18.01
C ALA A 63 21.80 8.83 -17.23
N TRP A 64 21.34 10.00 -17.68
CA TRP A 64 21.47 11.26 -16.95
C TRP A 64 20.34 11.35 -15.92
N ASN A 65 20.72 11.37 -14.65
CA ASN A 65 19.85 11.77 -13.54
C ASN A 65 19.87 13.30 -13.47
N ILE A 66 18.75 13.91 -13.85
CA ILE A 66 18.54 15.34 -13.83
C ILE A 66 17.77 15.70 -12.57
N ARG A 67 18.31 16.59 -11.75
CA ARG A 67 17.67 16.99 -10.49
C ARG A 67 17.64 18.50 -10.31
N TYR A 68 16.54 18.95 -9.72
CA TYR A 68 16.36 20.31 -9.22
C TYR A 68 15.58 20.23 -7.91
N TRP A 69 15.97 21.04 -6.94
CA TRP A 69 15.18 21.22 -5.73
C TRP A 69 15.36 22.65 -5.22
N ASP A 70 14.28 23.23 -4.73
CA ASP A 70 14.28 24.43 -3.91
C ASP A 70 13.26 24.28 -2.76
N GLU A 71 12.87 25.39 -2.12
CA GLU A 71 11.89 25.38 -1.03
C GLU A 71 10.47 25.02 -1.51
N GLU A 72 10.12 25.19 -2.78
CA GLU A 72 8.75 25.01 -3.27
C GLU A 72 8.60 23.75 -4.13
N ILE A 73 9.63 23.36 -4.86
CA ILE A 73 9.53 22.39 -5.95
C ILE A 73 10.72 21.43 -5.89
N THR A 74 10.44 20.16 -6.18
CA THR A 74 11.45 19.17 -6.53
C THR A 74 11.14 18.55 -7.89
N VAL A 75 12.15 18.48 -8.75
CA VAL A 75 12.11 17.78 -10.04
C VAL A 75 13.22 16.73 -10.08
N ASN A 76 12.85 15.49 -10.39
CA ASN A 76 13.78 14.41 -10.66
C ASN A 76 13.40 13.79 -12.00
N ALA A 77 14.38 13.56 -12.87
CA ALA A 77 14.14 12.87 -14.14
C ALA A 77 15.35 12.01 -14.52
N MET A 78 15.10 10.96 -15.28
CA MET A 78 16.10 10.08 -15.84
C MET A 78 15.95 10.09 -17.36
N VAL A 79 17.04 10.42 -18.06
CA VAL A 79 17.10 10.46 -19.53
C VAL A 79 18.19 9.51 -20.01
N ASP A 80 17.86 8.54 -20.84
CA ASP A 80 18.82 7.59 -21.39
C ASP A 80 19.95 8.33 -22.13
N ALA A 81 21.18 8.05 -21.74
CA ALA A 81 22.34 8.78 -22.20
C ALA A 81 22.79 8.38 -23.61
N SER A 82 22.23 7.31 -24.17
CA SER A 82 22.50 6.85 -25.54
C SER A 82 21.45 7.38 -26.52
N THR A 83 20.18 7.23 -26.16
CA THR A 83 19.03 7.49 -27.04
C THR A 83 18.37 8.85 -26.81
N GLY A 84 18.51 9.43 -25.61
CA GLY A 84 17.77 10.61 -25.20
C GLY A 84 16.32 10.34 -24.79
N GLU A 85 15.93 9.07 -24.65
CA GLU A 85 14.62 8.65 -24.15
C GLU A 85 14.40 9.15 -22.71
N LEU A 86 13.23 9.74 -22.45
CA LEU A 86 12.80 10.03 -21.09
C LEU A 86 12.34 8.72 -20.43
N VAL A 87 13.06 8.28 -19.39
CA VAL A 87 12.80 7.03 -18.68
C VAL A 87 11.86 7.25 -17.49
N ASN A 88 12.11 8.32 -16.75
CA ASN A 88 11.20 8.78 -15.72
C ASN A 88 11.25 10.29 -15.58
N TYR A 89 10.19 10.85 -15.02
CA TYR A 89 10.08 12.23 -14.63
C TYR A 89 9.16 12.34 -13.43
N ARG A 90 9.55 13.11 -12.43
CA ARG A 90 8.76 13.40 -11.26
C ARG A 90 8.91 14.88 -10.93
N TYR A 91 7.78 15.55 -10.83
CA TYR A 91 7.62 16.91 -10.38
C TYR A 91 6.68 16.87 -9.18
N TYR A 92 7.12 17.36 -8.04
CA TYR A 92 6.24 17.56 -6.91
C TYR A 92 6.54 18.88 -6.22
N LYS A 93 5.46 19.48 -5.69
CA LYS A 93 5.58 20.61 -4.78
C LYS A 93 6.03 20.10 -3.41
N ASN A 94 6.95 20.80 -2.77
CA ASN A 94 7.42 20.50 -1.44
C ASN A 94 6.37 21.03 -0.45
N TYR A 95 5.57 20.12 0.13
CA TYR A 95 4.52 20.49 1.06
C TYR A 95 5.08 20.74 2.46
N TYR A 96 4.83 21.95 2.97
CA TYR A 96 5.04 22.30 4.37
C TYR A 96 3.69 22.57 5.06
N PRO A 97 3.53 22.21 6.34
CA PRO A 97 2.35 22.58 7.11
C PRO A 97 2.10 24.09 7.04
N GLY A 98 0.95 24.50 6.50
CA GLY A 98 0.59 25.92 6.29
C GLY A 98 0.85 26.47 4.88
N SER A 99 1.24 25.64 3.92
CA SER A 99 1.29 26.04 2.50
C SER A 99 -0.11 26.36 1.95
N GLU A 100 -0.27 27.51 1.28
CA GLU A 100 -1.54 27.99 0.68
C GLU A 100 -1.86 27.32 -0.67
N ASP A 101 -1.39 26.10 -0.91
CA ASP A 101 -1.63 25.42 -2.17
C ASP A 101 -3.04 24.82 -2.21
N ASN A 102 -3.91 25.48 -2.98
CA ASN A 102 -5.21 24.95 -3.32
C ASN A 102 -5.03 23.75 -4.28
N ASN A 103 -5.17 22.53 -3.75
CA ASN A 103 -5.08 21.28 -4.51
C ASN A 103 -6.44 20.78 -5.03
N VAL A 104 -7.47 21.62 -5.00
CA VAL A 104 -8.82 21.21 -5.45
C VAL A 104 -8.80 20.90 -6.94
N PRO A 105 -9.26 19.69 -7.34
CA PRO A 105 -9.29 19.32 -8.75
C PRO A 105 -10.14 20.28 -9.57
N ASN A 106 -9.55 20.76 -10.65
CA ASN A 106 -10.23 21.58 -11.63
C ASN A 106 -10.75 20.76 -12.79
N TYR A 107 -10.19 19.58 -13.05
CA TYR A 107 -10.55 18.70 -14.16
C TYR A 107 -11.11 17.38 -13.64
N THR A 108 -11.92 16.70 -14.44
CA THR A 108 -12.21 15.27 -14.26
C THR A 108 -11.08 14.42 -14.82
N ARG A 109 -11.05 13.14 -14.47
CA ARG A 109 -10.08 12.18 -15.02
C ARG A 109 -10.22 12.02 -16.54
N ASP A 110 -11.44 11.99 -17.06
CA ASP A 110 -11.68 11.91 -18.50
C ASP A 110 -11.14 13.14 -19.25
N GLU A 111 -11.30 14.34 -18.68
CA GLU A 111 -10.80 15.59 -19.28
C GLU A 111 -9.28 15.61 -19.42
N LEU A 112 -8.54 14.89 -18.56
CA LEU A 112 -7.07 14.84 -18.58
C LEU A 112 -6.48 13.62 -19.29
N LYS A 113 -7.28 12.63 -19.70
CA LYS A 113 -6.81 11.45 -20.44
C LYS A 113 -6.09 11.83 -21.74
N ASP A 114 -6.63 12.81 -22.48
CA ASP A 114 -6.02 13.29 -23.71
C ASP A 114 -4.70 14.04 -23.46
N ASN A 115 -4.55 14.72 -22.32
CA ASN A 115 -3.29 15.34 -21.95
C ASN A 115 -2.19 14.29 -21.77
N ALA A 116 -2.53 13.16 -21.13
CA ALA A 116 -1.61 12.04 -20.94
C ALA A 116 -1.21 11.40 -22.27
N LEU A 117 -2.19 11.09 -23.13
CA LEU A 117 -1.94 10.54 -24.46
C LEU A 117 -1.09 11.45 -25.34
N ASN A 118 -1.36 12.75 -25.34
CA ASN A 118 -0.59 13.74 -26.09
C ASN A 118 0.85 13.87 -25.56
N PHE A 119 1.05 13.74 -24.25
CA PHE A 119 2.40 13.69 -23.67
C PHE A 119 3.18 12.48 -24.20
N ILE A 120 2.59 11.28 -24.13
CA ILE A 120 3.21 10.05 -24.64
C ILE A 120 3.53 10.18 -26.13
N LYS A 121 2.59 10.71 -26.93
CA LYS A 121 2.79 10.92 -28.37
C LYS A 121 3.97 11.84 -28.68
N ARG A 122 4.26 12.81 -27.80
CA ARG A 122 5.35 13.77 -27.98
C ARG A 122 6.69 13.23 -27.51
N TYR A 123 6.73 12.55 -26.37
CA TYR A 123 7.99 12.19 -25.69
C TYR A 123 8.36 10.70 -25.79
N ALA A 124 7.43 9.83 -26.19
CA ALA A 124 7.66 8.41 -26.50
C ALA A 124 6.89 7.99 -27.78
N PRO A 125 7.11 8.67 -28.92
CA PRO A 125 6.31 8.47 -30.14
C PRO A 125 6.39 7.04 -30.71
N ASP A 126 7.53 6.38 -30.56
CA ASP A 126 7.79 5.01 -31.00
C ASP A 126 6.98 3.95 -30.23
N LYS A 127 6.50 4.31 -29.04
CA LYS A 127 5.71 3.45 -28.15
C LYS A 127 4.23 3.78 -28.15
N TYR A 128 3.86 4.96 -28.69
CA TYR A 128 2.48 5.42 -28.70
C TYR A 128 1.54 4.40 -29.37
N ASP A 129 1.91 3.78 -30.49
CA ASP A 129 1.03 2.80 -31.15
C ASP A 129 1.05 1.42 -30.48
N GLN A 130 1.95 1.21 -29.51
CA GLN A 130 2.13 -0.04 -28.76
C GLN A 130 1.51 0.02 -27.36
N ILE A 131 0.65 1.00 -27.06
CA ILE A 131 -0.06 1.07 -25.77
C ILE A 131 -1.57 0.94 -25.96
N ASP A 132 -2.24 0.33 -25.00
CA ASP A 132 -3.69 0.40 -24.90
C ASP A 132 -4.10 1.86 -24.65
N LYS A 133 -5.05 2.38 -25.43
CA LYS A 133 -5.56 3.75 -25.30
C LYS A 133 -6.67 3.86 -24.26
N ASP A 134 -7.09 2.74 -23.69
CA ASP A 134 -7.97 2.67 -22.55
C ASP A 134 -7.15 2.31 -21.30
N PRO A 135 -6.52 3.30 -20.63
CA PRO A 135 -5.63 3.01 -19.52
C PRO A 135 -6.41 2.47 -18.32
N ASP A 136 -5.74 1.67 -17.52
CA ASP A 136 -6.20 1.41 -16.17
C ASP A 136 -6.03 2.69 -15.33
N PHE A 137 -6.90 2.84 -14.33
CA PHE A 137 -6.81 3.96 -13.39
C PHE A 137 -6.30 3.45 -12.05
N GLN A 138 -5.30 4.13 -11.51
CA GLN A 138 -4.94 3.97 -10.11
C GLN A 138 -5.71 5.01 -9.30
N TYR A 139 -6.51 4.54 -8.35
CA TYR A 139 -7.20 5.42 -7.41
C TYR A 139 -6.22 5.82 -6.30
N ASP A 140 -5.71 7.04 -6.38
CA ASP A 140 -4.91 7.65 -5.31
C ASP A 140 -5.83 8.27 -4.24
N PHE A 141 -5.38 8.28 -2.98
CA PHE A 141 -6.11 8.93 -1.88
C PHE A 141 -6.02 10.46 -2.01
N TYR A 142 -7.17 11.12 -2.16
CA TYR A 142 -7.25 12.59 -2.09
C TYR A 142 -7.13 13.07 -0.66
N ASN A 143 -6.17 13.96 -0.39
CA ASN A 143 -6.07 14.68 0.87
C ASN A 143 -6.33 16.17 0.63
N TYR A 144 -7.43 16.70 1.13
CA TYR A 144 -7.74 18.13 1.01
C TYR A 144 -6.69 19.01 1.69
N LYS A 145 -6.24 20.07 1.00
CA LYS A 145 -5.20 21.01 1.48
C LYS A 145 -3.88 20.33 1.89
N ASN A 146 -3.61 19.12 1.40
CA ASN A 146 -2.38 18.39 1.67
C ASN A 146 -1.95 17.58 0.44
N GLY A 147 -0.81 17.94 -0.15
CA GLY A 147 -0.29 17.20 -1.30
C GLY A 147 -0.87 17.66 -2.64
N GLN A 148 -0.25 17.19 -3.72
CA GLN A 148 -0.77 17.35 -5.07
C GLN A 148 -1.87 16.33 -5.29
N SER A 149 -2.96 16.74 -5.92
CA SER A 149 -4.03 15.83 -6.33
C SER A 149 -3.75 15.39 -7.74
N ASN A 150 -3.42 14.12 -7.92
CA ASN A 150 -3.01 13.57 -9.20
C ASN A 150 -4.04 12.55 -9.69
N TYR A 151 -4.24 12.53 -11.01
CA TYR A 151 -4.86 11.40 -11.69
C TYR A 151 -3.79 10.58 -12.38
N THR A 152 -3.68 9.32 -11.98
CA THR A 152 -2.67 8.38 -12.46
C THR A 152 -3.30 7.41 -13.46
N TYR A 153 -2.74 7.38 -14.66
CA TYR A 153 -3.13 6.52 -15.77
C TYR A 153 -2.03 5.49 -16.00
N HIS A 154 -2.41 4.22 -16.06
CA HIS A 154 -1.52 3.14 -16.44
C HIS A 154 -1.85 2.66 -17.85
N PHE A 155 -1.06 3.10 -18.83
CA PHE A 155 -1.18 2.68 -20.21
C PHE A 155 -0.39 1.39 -20.42
N LYS A 156 -1.10 0.25 -20.40
CA LYS A 156 -0.50 -1.07 -20.62
C LYS A 156 0.08 -1.19 -22.02
N ARG A 157 1.13 -1.99 -22.16
CA ARG A 157 1.76 -2.27 -23.45
C ARG A 157 0.97 -3.34 -24.22
N ASN A 158 0.63 -3.02 -25.48
CA ASN A 158 0.21 -3.99 -26.48
C ASN A 158 1.43 -4.69 -27.08
N ILE A 159 1.40 -6.01 -27.06
CA ILE A 159 2.43 -6.92 -27.57
C ILE A 159 1.75 -7.86 -28.58
N GLU A 160 2.17 -7.78 -29.84
CA GLU A 160 1.62 -8.62 -30.93
C GLU A 160 1.79 -10.13 -30.64
N GLN A 161 2.92 -10.51 -30.04
CA GLN A 161 3.19 -11.89 -29.62
C GLN A 161 2.17 -12.43 -28.61
N LEU A 162 1.47 -11.54 -27.91
CA LEU A 162 0.43 -11.87 -26.96
C LEU A 162 -0.97 -11.81 -27.59
N SER A 163 -1.18 -11.52 -28.88
CA SER A 163 -2.56 -11.33 -29.40
C SER A 163 -3.49 -12.56 -29.26
N GLY A 164 -2.95 -13.75 -28.97
CA GLY A 164 -3.72 -14.95 -28.59
C GLY A 164 -3.82 -15.24 -27.08
N ILE A 165 -3.21 -14.43 -26.21
CA ILE A 165 -3.09 -14.60 -24.75
C ILE A 165 -3.20 -13.22 -24.08
N ASN A 166 -4.10 -13.00 -23.12
CA ASN A 166 -4.34 -11.65 -22.52
C ASN A 166 -4.77 -10.56 -23.52
N ASP A 167 -5.45 -10.92 -24.60
CA ASP A 167 -5.88 -9.95 -25.63
C ASP A 167 -4.74 -9.09 -26.21
N GLY A 168 -3.49 -9.55 -26.12
CA GLY A 168 -2.32 -8.79 -26.57
C GLY A 168 -1.69 -7.87 -25.54
N ILE A 169 -2.09 -7.91 -24.26
CA ILE A 169 -1.69 -6.91 -23.26
C ILE A 169 -0.70 -7.50 -22.24
N ASP A 170 0.42 -6.80 -22.00
CA ASP A 170 1.35 -7.10 -20.90
C ASP A 170 1.00 -6.25 -19.67
N ILE A 171 0.78 -6.93 -18.54
CA ILE A 171 0.37 -6.33 -17.27
C ILE A 171 1.52 -5.71 -16.47
N ASN A 172 2.77 -6.07 -16.79
CA ASN A 172 3.96 -5.62 -16.08
C ASN A 172 4.70 -4.51 -16.85
N GLN A 173 4.29 -4.23 -18.10
CA GLN A 173 4.92 -3.24 -18.96
C GLN A 173 3.94 -2.19 -19.44
N GLY A 174 4.43 -0.97 -19.59
CA GLY A 174 3.58 0.14 -19.99
C GLY A 174 4.18 1.47 -19.61
N ILE A 175 3.30 2.46 -19.58
CA ILE A 175 3.63 3.84 -19.24
C ILE A 175 2.66 4.28 -18.14
N ASP A 176 3.22 4.58 -16.96
CA ASP A 176 2.53 5.27 -15.89
C ASP A 176 2.69 6.76 -16.07
N ILE A 177 1.58 7.49 -16.02
CA ILE A 177 1.58 8.95 -16.12
C ILE A 177 0.58 9.53 -15.15
N SER A 178 1.05 10.48 -14.34
CA SER A 178 0.22 11.23 -13.41
C SER A 178 0.14 12.68 -13.83
N ILE A 179 -1.08 13.20 -13.82
CA ILE A 179 -1.38 14.60 -14.15
C ILE A 179 -2.01 15.24 -12.93
N ASP A 180 -1.50 16.40 -12.55
CA ASP A 180 -2.06 17.22 -11.48
C ASP A 180 -3.49 17.65 -11.87
N ALA A 181 -4.47 17.19 -11.11
CA ALA A 181 -5.90 17.37 -11.37
C ALA A 181 -6.36 18.82 -11.20
N SER A 182 -5.56 19.67 -10.53
CA SER A 182 -5.86 21.10 -10.35
C SER A 182 -5.31 21.95 -11.51
N THR A 183 -4.16 21.58 -12.09
CA THR A 183 -3.46 22.39 -13.08
C THR A 183 -3.45 21.78 -14.49
N GLY A 184 -3.71 20.48 -14.62
CA GLY A 184 -3.60 19.72 -15.86
C GLY A 184 -2.15 19.48 -16.32
N LYS A 185 -1.16 19.75 -15.45
CA LYS A 185 0.27 19.59 -15.74
C LYS A 185 0.76 18.20 -15.36
N LEU A 186 1.78 17.72 -16.07
CA LEU A 186 2.46 16.47 -15.73
C LEU A 186 3.12 16.57 -14.36
N SER A 187 2.84 15.61 -13.48
CA SER A 187 3.51 15.45 -12.19
C SER A 187 4.41 14.22 -12.17
N ASN A 188 4.01 13.12 -12.80
CA ASN A 188 4.81 11.90 -12.83
C ASN A 188 4.74 11.24 -14.21
N TYR A 189 5.85 10.65 -14.64
CA TYR A 189 5.94 9.80 -15.81
C TYR A 189 6.96 8.71 -15.51
N TYR A 190 6.61 7.48 -15.80
CA TYR A 190 7.50 6.35 -15.68
C TYR A 190 7.21 5.38 -16.82
N ILE A 191 8.27 4.92 -17.48
CA ILE A 191 8.15 3.89 -18.49
C ILE A 191 8.83 2.61 -18.03
N ASN A 192 8.08 1.51 -18.08
CA ASN A 192 8.61 0.17 -17.89
C ASN A 192 8.51 -0.60 -19.20
N TRP A 193 9.64 -0.82 -19.85
CA TRP A 193 9.68 -1.39 -21.19
C TRP A 193 10.88 -2.32 -21.36
N THR A 194 10.59 -3.58 -21.66
CA THR A 194 11.59 -4.62 -21.90
C THR A 194 11.64 -4.95 -23.39
N ASP A 195 12.83 -5.12 -23.96
CA ASP A 195 12.97 -5.59 -25.34
C ASP A 195 12.58 -7.06 -25.46
N ILE A 196 11.36 -7.31 -25.94
CA ILE A 196 10.79 -8.64 -26.09
C ILE A 196 11.28 -9.39 -27.32
N SER A 197 12.01 -8.74 -28.24
CA SER A 197 12.50 -9.40 -29.46
C SER A 197 13.48 -10.55 -29.19
N LYS A 198 13.98 -10.62 -27.95
CA LYS A 198 14.91 -11.63 -27.46
C LYS A 198 14.24 -12.78 -26.71
N VAL A 199 12.92 -12.75 -26.51
CA VAL A 199 12.21 -13.78 -25.74
C VAL A 199 11.71 -14.90 -26.65
N ASP A 200 12.09 -16.13 -26.32
CA ASP A 200 11.53 -17.32 -26.96
C ASP A 200 10.19 -17.70 -26.33
N ILE A 201 9.12 -17.57 -27.11
CA ILE A 201 7.75 -17.93 -26.73
C ILE A 201 7.36 -19.33 -27.21
N ASN A 202 8.30 -20.13 -27.72
CA ASN A 202 8.03 -21.51 -28.09
C ASN A 202 8.11 -22.43 -26.87
N GLY A 203 7.17 -23.38 -26.80
CA GLY A 203 7.12 -24.37 -25.72
C GLY A 203 6.68 -23.79 -24.37
N LEU A 204 5.78 -22.80 -24.39
CA LEU A 204 5.05 -22.40 -23.19
C LEU A 204 4.18 -23.56 -22.70
N LEU A 205 4.02 -23.68 -21.39
CA LEU A 205 3.03 -24.55 -20.77
C LEU A 205 1.63 -24.19 -21.26
N SER A 206 0.75 -25.20 -21.35
CA SER A 206 -0.67 -24.94 -21.55
C SER A 206 -1.26 -24.21 -20.35
N GLU A 207 -2.40 -23.55 -20.55
CA GLU A 207 -3.12 -22.85 -19.48
C GLU A 207 -3.47 -23.79 -18.32
N ASP A 208 -3.93 -25.01 -18.62
CA ASP A 208 -4.25 -26.03 -17.61
C ASP A 208 -3.02 -26.44 -16.80
N GLU A 209 -1.88 -26.72 -17.45
CA GLU A 209 -0.62 -27.06 -16.78
C GLU A 209 -0.10 -25.91 -15.92
N ALA A 210 -0.20 -24.68 -16.41
CA ALA A 210 0.23 -23.49 -15.68
C ALA A 210 -0.66 -23.24 -14.45
N LEU A 211 -1.98 -23.38 -14.59
CA LEU A 211 -2.93 -23.24 -13.48
C LEU A 211 -2.74 -24.32 -12.41
N GLU A 212 -2.48 -25.58 -12.82
CA GLU A 212 -2.18 -26.66 -11.88
C GLU A 212 -0.91 -26.34 -11.06
N LYS A 213 0.17 -25.92 -11.73
CA LYS A 213 1.40 -25.51 -11.05
C LYS A 213 1.20 -24.30 -10.15
N MET A 214 0.44 -23.31 -10.61
CA MET A 214 0.10 -22.14 -9.79
C MET A 214 -0.71 -22.51 -8.55
N ASP A 215 -1.67 -23.45 -8.63
CA ASP A 215 -2.41 -23.91 -7.44
C ASP A 215 -1.50 -24.67 -6.47
N GLN A 216 -0.59 -25.51 -6.96
CA GLN A 216 0.41 -26.20 -6.12
C GLN A 216 1.29 -25.19 -5.37
N ILE A 217 1.76 -24.16 -6.07
CA ILE A 217 2.69 -23.16 -5.55
C ILE A 217 1.99 -22.11 -4.69
N MET A 218 0.82 -21.61 -5.08
CA MET A 218 0.13 -20.50 -4.40
C MET A 218 -0.93 -20.99 -3.41
N GLY A 219 -1.60 -22.12 -3.68
CA GLY A 219 -2.62 -22.71 -2.82
C GLY A 219 -3.79 -21.78 -2.47
N THR A 220 -4.72 -22.29 -1.66
CA THR A 220 -5.75 -21.51 -0.98
C THR A 220 -5.82 -21.98 0.46
N PHE A 221 -5.87 -21.05 1.40
CA PHE A 221 -5.78 -21.33 2.84
C PHE A 221 -6.91 -20.65 3.58
N LEU A 222 -7.44 -21.35 4.59
CA LEU A 222 -8.30 -20.75 5.59
C LEU A 222 -7.42 -19.98 6.59
N VAL A 223 -7.57 -18.67 6.66
CA VAL A 223 -6.69 -17.77 7.40
C VAL A 223 -7.50 -16.84 8.31
N GLN A 224 -7.05 -16.64 9.54
CA GLN A 224 -7.49 -15.51 10.35
C GLN A 224 -6.61 -14.31 10.04
N LYS A 225 -7.22 -13.20 9.62
CA LYS A 225 -6.50 -11.96 9.33
C LYS A 225 -7.18 -10.77 9.96
N GLN A 226 -6.38 -9.88 10.53
CA GLN A 226 -6.83 -8.54 10.89
C GLN A 226 -6.90 -7.69 9.62
N ILE A 227 -8.10 -7.25 9.26
CA ILE A 227 -8.33 -6.36 8.13
C ILE A 227 -8.41 -4.91 8.61
N TRP A 228 -7.78 -4.02 7.84
CA TRP A 228 -7.79 -2.59 8.09
C TRP A 228 -8.57 -1.92 6.96
N ARG A 229 -9.52 -1.06 7.32
CA ARG A 229 -10.29 -0.26 6.36
C ARG A 229 -10.25 1.19 6.80
N GLU A 230 -10.25 2.08 5.82
CA GLU A 230 -10.26 3.52 6.10
C GLU A 230 -11.47 3.89 6.96
N ASN A 231 -11.25 4.58 8.08
CA ASN A 231 -12.27 5.00 9.04
C ASN A 231 -12.96 3.88 9.85
N PHE A 232 -12.53 2.61 9.73
CA PHE A 232 -13.05 1.52 10.57
C PHE A 232 -11.99 1.05 11.58
N PRO A 233 -12.40 0.60 12.78
CA PRO A 233 -11.51 -0.17 13.62
C PRO A 233 -11.11 -1.46 12.90
N PRO A 234 -9.88 -1.96 13.10
CA PRO A 234 -9.48 -3.25 12.55
C PRO A 234 -10.42 -4.38 13.00
N GLU A 235 -10.77 -5.27 12.07
CA GLU A 235 -11.65 -6.43 12.30
C GLU A 235 -10.86 -7.72 12.08
N ASN A 236 -11.01 -8.71 12.97
CA ASN A 236 -10.49 -10.05 12.75
C ASN A 236 -11.49 -10.84 11.87
N LYS A 237 -11.08 -11.22 10.66
CA LYS A 237 -11.89 -12.03 9.74
C LYS A 237 -11.29 -13.41 9.48
N LEU A 238 -12.18 -14.37 9.26
CA LEU A 238 -11.85 -15.71 8.76
C LEU A 238 -12.06 -15.72 7.24
N LEU A 239 -10.99 -15.94 6.49
CA LEU A 239 -10.98 -15.80 5.04
C LEU A 239 -10.39 -17.05 4.38
N TYR A 240 -10.88 -17.39 3.20
CA TYR A 240 -10.13 -18.19 2.23
C TYR A 240 -9.29 -17.25 1.35
N ALA A 241 -7.98 -17.43 1.38
CA ALA A 241 -7.03 -16.56 0.69
C ALA A 241 -5.87 -17.36 0.07
N SER A 242 -5.34 -16.90 -1.07
CA SER A 242 -4.12 -17.44 -1.68
C SER A 242 -2.88 -17.14 -0.81
N ALA A 243 -1.77 -17.86 -1.01
CA ALA A 243 -0.55 -17.70 -0.20
C ALA A 243 -0.08 -16.26 -0.03
N ASN A 244 -0.06 -15.47 -1.12
CA ASN A 244 0.30 -14.04 -1.08
C ASN A 244 -0.64 -13.21 -0.18
N ARG A 245 -1.94 -13.44 -0.24
CA ARG A 245 -2.93 -12.75 0.57
C ARG A 245 -2.94 -13.24 2.02
N ALA A 246 -2.56 -14.50 2.24
CA ALA A 246 -2.33 -15.10 3.56
C ALA A 246 -0.98 -14.71 4.19
N GLY A 247 -0.08 -14.02 3.46
CA GLY A 247 1.22 -13.59 4.00
C GLY A 247 2.26 -14.72 4.13
N LEU A 248 2.17 -15.75 3.28
CA LEU A 248 3.06 -16.91 3.29
C LEU A 248 4.33 -16.66 2.48
N TYR A 249 5.51 -16.55 3.10
CA TYR A 249 6.78 -16.37 2.39
C TYR A 249 7.59 -17.67 2.24
N PRO A 250 8.49 -17.80 1.24
CA PRO A 250 8.72 -16.87 0.12
C PRO A 250 7.56 -16.83 -0.86
N LEU A 251 7.31 -15.66 -1.47
CA LEU A 251 6.21 -15.44 -2.41
C LEU A 251 6.73 -15.43 -3.86
N PRO A 252 6.27 -16.35 -4.71
CA PRO A 252 6.44 -16.19 -6.13
C PRO A 252 5.53 -15.06 -6.64
N MET A 253 6.09 -14.24 -7.50
CA MET A 253 5.34 -13.32 -8.35
C MET A 253 4.54 -14.09 -9.41
N GLY A 254 5.05 -15.24 -9.85
CA GLY A 254 4.41 -16.13 -10.81
C GLY A 254 5.25 -17.37 -11.06
N ILE A 255 5.05 -18.02 -12.20
CA ILE A 255 5.87 -19.12 -12.68
C ILE A 255 6.49 -18.80 -14.03
N ASN A 256 7.70 -19.30 -14.26
CA ASN A 256 8.32 -19.31 -15.58
C ASN A 256 7.39 -20.07 -16.53
N ALA A 257 6.93 -19.44 -17.59
CA ALA A 257 5.89 -19.97 -18.45
C ALA A 257 6.33 -21.20 -19.27
N ARG A 258 7.63 -21.53 -19.30
CA ARG A 258 8.18 -22.72 -19.98
C ARG A 258 8.49 -23.86 -19.04
N THR A 259 9.06 -23.56 -17.88
CA THR A 259 9.51 -24.59 -16.92
C THR A 259 8.48 -24.84 -15.81
N GLY A 260 7.67 -23.83 -15.50
CA GLY A 260 6.74 -23.80 -14.37
C GLY A 260 7.43 -23.65 -13.02
N GLU A 261 8.71 -23.28 -13.00
CA GLU A 261 9.44 -22.94 -11.78
C GLU A 261 8.93 -21.61 -11.22
N PRO A 262 8.82 -21.45 -9.89
CA PRO A 262 8.40 -20.20 -9.29
C PRO A 262 9.42 -19.10 -9.55
N VAL A 263 8.92 -17.89 -9.83
CA VAL A 263 9.72 -16.71 -10.14
C VAL A 263 9.47 -15.66 -9.06
N ASN A 264 10.53 -15.12 -8.46
CA ASN A 264 10.44 -14.08 -7.44
C ASN A 264 10.21 -12.69 -8.09
N TYR A 265 10.12 -11.64 -7.27
CA TYR A 265 9.88 -10.27 -7.74
C TYR A 265 11.07 -9.66 -8.52
N THR A 266 12.27 -10.24 -8.44
CA THR A 266 13.43 -9.81 -9.26
C THR A 266 13.45 -10.51 -10.61
N GLY A 267 12.50 -11.42 -10.88
CA GLY A 267 12.44 -12.20 -12.12
C GLY A 267 13.34 -13.44 -12.12
N GLN A 268 13.96 -13.78 -10.99
CA GLN A 268 14.78 -14.99 -10.86
C GLN A 268 13.91 -16.19 -10.48
N THR A 269 14.22 -17.35 -11.04
CA THR A 269 13.64 -18.62 -10.58
C THR A 269 14.26 -19.03 -9.25
N PHE A 270 13.47 -19.64 -8.39
CA PHE A 270 13.92 -20.13 -7.08
C PHE A 270 13.30 -21.49 -6.77
N GLU A 271 13.85 -22.21 -5.80
CA GLU A 271 13.30 -23.50 -5.40
C GLU A 271 12.30 -23.31 -4.24
N MET A 272 11.18 -24.04 -4.28
CA MET A 272 10.23 -24.11 -3.17
C MET A 272 10.18 -25.53 -2.61
N GLY A 273 10.15 -25.63 -1.28
CA GLY A 273 9.95 -26.90 -0.60
C GLY A 273 8.48 -27.28 -0.51
N GLU A 274 8.23 -28.54 -0.17
CA GLU A 274 6.89 -29.02 0.11
C GLU A 274 6.30 -28.32 1.34
N ARG A 275 4.98 -28.17 1.32
CA ARG A 275 4.21 -27.71 2.47
C ARG A 275 3.86 -28.91 3.33
N GLU A 276 4.23 -28.86 4.60
CA GLU A 276 3.94 -29.94 5.55
C GLU A 276 3.45 -29.38 6.88
N GLU A 277 2.52 -30.09 7.50
CA GLU A 277 2.14 -29.83 8.89
C GLU A 277 3.23 -30.35 9.83
N TYR A 278 3.58 -29.53 10.82
CA TYR A 278 4.59 -29.86 11.80
C TYR A 278 4.13 -29.52 13.20
N LYS A 279 4.37 -30.45 14.13
CA LYS A 279 4.05 -30.28 15.54
C LYS A 279 5.32 -30.35 16.38
N VAL A 280 5.63 -29.29 17.09
CA VAL A 280 6.70 -29.27 18.10
C VAL A 280 6.20 -29.78 19.45
N THR A 281 7.11 -30.35 20.25
CA THR A 281 6.82 -30.80 21.62
C THR A 281 7.28 -29.81 22.69
N ASN A 282 8.27 -28.96 22.37
CA ASN A 282 8.91 -28.05 23.31
C ASN A 282 8.24 -26.68 23.25
N VAL A 283 7.13 -26.56 23.99
CA VAL A 283 6.21 -25.42 23.89
C VAL A 283 6.06 -24.76 25.25
N ASN A 284 6.34 -23.46 25.31
CA ASN A 284 5.96 -22.60 26.41
C ASN A 284 4.65 -21.90 26.03
N LYS A 285 3.50 -22.49 26.41
CA LYS A 285 2.21 -21.89 26.08
C LYS A 285 2.06 -20.55 26.81
N MET A 286 1.69 -19.52 26.07
CA MET A 286 1.55 -18.15 26.56
C MET A 286 0.28 -18.01 27.42
N PHE A 287 0.32 -18.51 28.65
CA PHE A 287 -0.78 -18.41 29.61
C PHE A 287 -0.71 -17.12 30.43
N PRO A 288 -1.85 -16.62 30.95
CA PRO A 288 -1.83 -15.47 31.86
C PRO A 288 -0.98 -15.73 33.11
N LEU A 289 -0.04 -14.82 33.38
CA LEU A 289 0.90 -14.88 34.51
C LEU A 289 0.29 -14.37 35.85
N GLY A 290 -1.01 -14.07 35.82
CA GLY A 290 -1.73 -13.36 36.88
C GLY A 290 -1.25 -11.92 37.02
N LYS A 291 -1.82 -11.19 37.98
CA LYS A 291 -1.48 -9.79 38.22
C LYS A 291 0.04 -9.55 38.24
N MET A 292 0.48 -8.63 37.39
CA MET A 292 1.88 -8.34 37.12
C MET A 292 2.43 -7.27 38.05
N ASN A 293 3.73 -7.35 38.26
CA ASN A 293 4.56 -6.30 38.84
C ASN A 293 5.94 -6.36 38.16
N GLU A 294 6.79 -5.35 38.40
CA GLU A 294 8.12 -5.27 37.79
C GLU A 294 8.96 -6.53 38.03
N LYS A 295 8.90 -7.11 39.24
CA LYS A 295 9.60 -8.35 39.56
C LYS A 295 9.12 -9.51 38.66
N LYS A 296 7.81 -9.73 38.53
CA LYS A 296 7.26 -10.78 37.65
C LYS A 296 7.60 -10.56 36.19
N ALA A 297 7.61 -9.31 35.73
CA ALA A 297 8.01 -8.96 34.37
C ALA A 297 9.48 -9.34 34.12
N LYS A 298 10.35 -9.04 35.09
CA LYS A 298 11.76 -9.44 35.08
C LYS A 298 11.94 -10.97 35.15
N ASP A 299 11.26 -11.64 36.07
CA ASP A 299 11.31 -13.09 36.22
C ASP A 299 10.88 -13.79 34.90
N PHE A 300 9.83 -13.28 34.24
CA PHE A 300 9.35 -13.80 32.96
C PHE A 300 10.40 -13.70 31.84
N VAL A 301 11.01 -12.52 31.64
CA VAL A 301 12.01 -12.36 30.57
C VAL A 301 13.27 -13.19 30.84
N GLU A 302 13.71 -13.27 32.10
CA GLU A 302 14.85 -14.12 32.46
C GLU A 302 14.57 -15.61 32.22
N GLU A 303 13.38 -16.09 32.60
CA GLU A 303 12.96 -17.46 32.33
C GLU A 303 12.84 -17.74 30.83
N TYR A 304 12.29 -16.80 30.06
CA TYR A 304 12.16 -16.94 28.63
C TYR A 304 13.53 -16.98 27.94
N LEU A 305 14.43 -16.05 28.23
CA LEU A 305 15.78 -16.01 27.67
C LEU A 305 16.58 -17.28 28.02
N LYS A 306 16.50 -17.76 29.27
CA LYS A 306 17.08 -19.05 29.68
C LYS A 306 16.52 -20.22 28.88
N SER A 307 15.21 -20.22 28.62
CA SER A 307 14.55 -21.25 27.83
C SER A 307 14.95 -21.24 26.35
N MET A 308 15.47 -20.11 25.86
CA MET A 308 16.07 -19.94 24.53
C MET A 308 17.57 -20.25 24.50
N GLY A 309 18.17 -20.65 25.63
CA GLY A 309 19.59 -21.00 25.73
C GLY A 309 20.53 -19.83 26.01
N ASN A 310 19.99 -18.65 26.36
CA ASN A 310 20.76 -17.44 26.63
C ASN A 310 21.01 -17.21 28.13
N ASP A 311 22.07 -16.47 28.45
CA ASP A 311 22.28 -15.92 29.80
C ASP A 311 21.61 -14.55 29.92
N PRO A 312 20.54 -14.39 30.74
CA PRO A 312 19.85 -13.11 30.86
C PRO A 312 20.71 -11.98 31.44
N GLU A 313 21.81 -12.29 32.13
CA GLU A 313 22.71 -11.27 32.69
C GLU A 313 23.45 -10.47 31.61
N GLU A 314 23.55 -11.02 30.39
CA GLU A 314 24.20 -10.36 29.26
C GLU A 314 23.29 -9.37 28.50
N PHE A 315 22.01 -9.30 28.85
CA PHE A 315 21.01 -8.50 28.16
C PHE A 315 20.80 -7.13 28.83
N ALA A 316 20.73 -6.09 28.00
CA ALA A 316 20.23 -4.79 28.40
C ALA A 316 18.70 -4.85 28.54
N LEU A 317 18.20 -4.91 29.77
CA LEU A 317 16.77 -5.01 30.06
C LEU A 317 16.12 -3.63 30.30
N ASN A 318 15.03 -3.36 29.58
CA ASN A 318 14.15 -2.21 29.78
C ASN A 318 12.71 -2.69 30.03
N ILE A 319 12.12 -2.27 31.14
CA ILE A 319 10.72 -2.54 31.47
C ILE A 319 10.04 -1.19 31.70
N ASN A 320 8.98 -0.92 30.96
CA ASN A 320 8.16 0.27 31.15
C ASN A 320 6.67 -0.07 31.24
N ILE A 321 5.89 0.83 31.83
CA ILE A 321 4.44 0.71 31.94
C ILE A 321 3.81 1.68 30.94
N ASN A 322 2.94 1.18 30.08
CA ASN A 322 2.04 2.00 29.28
C ASN A 322 0.63 1.92 29.89
N GLU A 323 0.10 3.06 30.33
CA GLU A 323 -1.20 3.13 30.99
C GLU A 323 -2.40 3.19 30.03
N ASN A 324 -2.15 3.43 28.74
CA ASN A 324 -3.17 3.48 27.70
C ASN A 324 -2.67 2.79 26.43
N TYR A 325 -2.63 1.46 26.45
CA TYR A 325 -2.25 0.66 25.30
C TYR A 325 -3.35 0.67 24.23
N ASN A 326 -2.99 1.04 22.98
CA ASN A 326 -3.88 1.11 21.81
C ASN A 326 -5.20 1.87 22.06
N ASP A 327 -5.19 2.91 22.89
CA ASP A 327 -6.36 3.71 23.24
C ASP A 327 -7.51 2.95 23.93
N GLN A 328 -7.22 1.79 24.53
CA GLN A 328 -8.22 0.93 25.17
C GLN A 328 -8.27 1.08 26.71
N ASN A 329 -7.56 2.06 27.30
CA ASN A 329 -7.41 2.20 28.76
C ASN A 329 -6.92 0.91 29.44
N ILE A 330 -6.11 0.12 28.71
CA ILE A 330 -5.47 -1.10 29.19
C ILE A 330 -4.07 -0.73 29.64
N LYS A 331 -3.72 -1.12 30.87
CA LYS A 331 -2.36 -0.98 31.40
C LYS A 331 -1.53 -2.21 31.03
N VAL A 332 -0.37 -1.99 30.42
CA VAL A 332 0.54 -3.05 30.00
C VAL A 332 1.96 -2.78 30.46
N TYR A 333 2.74 -3.84 30.64
CA TYR A 333 4.19 -3.77 30.65
C TYR A 333 4.70 -3.96 29.22
N ASN A 334 5.52 -3.03 28.73
CA ASN A 334 6.37 -3.30 27.57
C ASN A 334 7.76 -3.66 28.07
N ILE A 335 8.26 -4.79 27.61
CA ILE A 335 9.51 -5.38 28.05
C ILE A 335 10.39 -5.50 26.82
N PHE A 336 11.57 -4.88 26.86
CA PHE A 336 12.57 -4.98 25.82
C PHE A 336 13.86 -5.52 26.44
N ALA A 337 14.47 -6.50 25.79
CA ALA A 337 15.79 -6.97 26.14
C ALA A 337 16.61 -7.16 24.87
N ASP A 338 17.83 -6.63 24.85
CA ASP A 338 18.75 -6.81 23.73
C ASP A 338 20.15 -7.18 24.20
N HIS A 339 20.84 -7.96 23.38
CA HIS A 339 22.23 -8.34 23.58
C HIS A 339 22.91 -8.36 22.22
N GLY A 340 24.12 -7.84 22.14
CA GLY A 340 24.91 -7.86 20.91
C GLY A 340 26.39 -7.99 21.22
N ASP A 341 27.05 -8.88 20.49
CA ASP A 341 28.49 -9.04 20.52
C ASP A 341 29.11 -8.85 19.13
N LYS A 342 30.34 -9.31 18.93
CA LYS A 342 31.02 -9.20 17.62
C LYS A 342 30.42 -10.13 16.56
N ASP A 343 29.78 -11.22 16.96
CA ASP A 343 29.36 -12.34 16.13
C ASP A 343 27.84 -12.30 15.86
N SER A 344 27.02 -11.92 16.83
CA SER A 344 25.55 -11.90 16.72
C SER A 344 24.89 -10.73 17.45
N ASN A 345 23.59 -10.56 17.17
CA ASN A 345 22.67 -9.69 17.88
C ASN A 345 21.39 -10.47 18.20
N ILE A 346 20.84 -10.22 19.37
CA ILE A 346 19.61 -10.81 19.88
C ILE A 346 18.71 -9.69 20.38
N ASN A 347 17.43 -9.73 20.01
CA ASN A 347 16.40 -8.89 20.58
C ASN A 347 15.23 -9.72 21.11
N PHE A 348 14.59 -9.17 22.14
CA PHE A 348 13.38 -9.66 22.73
C PHE A 348 12.46 -8.48 23.02
N ASN A 349 11.19 -8.62 22.66
CA ASN A 349 10.16 -7.66 22.98
C ASN A 349 8.88 -8.41 23.39
N SER A 350 8.26 -8.01 24.49
CA SER A 350 6.96 -8.53 24.89
C SER A 350 6.06 -7.44 25.47
N VAL A 351 4.76 -7.55 25.18
CA VAL A 351 3.70 -6.73 25.78
C VAL A 351 2.83 -7.62 26.65
N ILE A 352 2.67 -7.27 27.93
CA ILE A 352 1.91 -8.08 28.90
C ILE A 352 0.89 -7.21 29.64
N GLU A 353 -0.36 -7.64 29.67
CA GLU A 353 -1.44 -6.97 30.41
C GLU A 353 -1.19 -7.00 31.92
N LEU A 354 -1.31 -5.84 32.57
CA LEU A 354 -0.92 -5.67 33.96
C LEU A 354 -1.80 -6.45 34.95
N GLU A 355 -3.13 -6.42 34.77
CA GLU A 355 -4.06 -6.98 35.77
C GLU A 355 -4.19 -8.50 35.66
N THR A 356 -4.11 -9.05 34.45
CA THR A 356 -4.32 -10.49 34.20
C THR A 356 -3.01 -11.25 34.00
N GLY A 357 -1.93 -10.55 33.62
CA GLY A 357 -0.69 -11.18 33.17
C GLY A 357 -0.80 -11.82 31.79
N LYS A 358 -1.85 -11.51 31.02
CA LYS A 358 -2.03 -12.01 29.66
C LYS A 358 -0.93 -11.47 28.76
N ILE A 359 -0.20 -12.36 28.10
CA ILE A 359 0.82 -11.98 27.12
C ILE A 359 0.12 -11.60 25.83
N ILE A 360 0.19 -10.33 25.44
CA ILE A 360 -0.45 -9.78 24.24
C ILE A 360 0.42 -10.04 23.02
N SER A 361 1.74 -9.87 23.16
CA SER A 361 2.69 -10.16 22.10
C SER A 361 4.04 -10.58 22.65
N LEU A 362 4.79 -11.32 21.83
CA LEU A 362 6.16 -11.72 22.06
C LEU A 362 6.89 -11.77 20.73
N ASN A 363 8.02 -11.09 20.64
CA ASN A 363 8.93 -11.13 19.51
C ASN A 363 10.31 -11.48 20.02
N TYR A 364 10.96 -12.43 19.36
CA TYR A 364 12.36 -12.80 19.62
C TYR A 364 13.07 -12.85 18.29
N GLY A 365 14.25 -12.25 18.19
CA GLY A 365 15.05 -12.26 16.98
C GLY A 365 16.52 -12.46 17.31
N GLU A 366 17.18 -13.30 16.53
CA GLU A 366 18.59 -13.60 16.61
C GLU A 366 19.18 -13.58 15.20
N TRP A 367 20.25 -12.84 14.97
CA TRP A 367 20.93 -12.76 13.68
C TRP A 367 22.43 -12.55 13.82
N LEU A 368 23.17 -13.04 12.83
CA LEU A 368 24.62 -12.84 12.75
C LEU A 368 24.97 -11.45 12.20
N ASN A 369 26.03 -10.84 12.71
CA ASN A 369 26.49 -9.51 12.28
C ASN A 369 27.17 -9.51 10.92
N GLN A 370 27.80 -10.63 10.56
CA GLN A 370 28.41 -10.84 9.24
C GLN A 370 27.91 -12.16 8.66
N PRO A 371 26.72 -12.17 8.04
CA PRO A 371 26.27 -13.35 7.32
C PRO A 371 27.26 -13.62 6.18
N THR A 372 27.79 -14.83 6.12
CA THR A 372 28.56 -15.29 4.95
C THR A 372 27.59 -15.52 3.81
N PHE A 373 27.91 -14.96 2.66
CA PHE A 373 27.17 -15.08 1.41
C PHE A 373 27.99 -16.03 0.50
N PRO A 374 27.75 -17.36 0.51
CA PRO A 374 28.60 -18.32 -0.18
C PRO A 374 28.31 -18.39 -1.69
N ASP A 375 29.30 -18.83 -2.47
CA ASP A 375 29.18 -19.07 -3.92
C ASP A 375 28.01 -20.02 -4.25
N VAL A 376 27.32 -19.70 -5.36
CA VAL A 376 25.93 -20.08 -5.65
C VAL A 376 25.69 -21.56 -6.00
N ASP A 377 26.74 -22.39 -6.09
CA ASP A 377 26.63 -23.67 -6.83
C ASP A 377 26.67 -24.97 -6.00
N ASN A 378 26.65 -24.95 -4.65
CA ASN A 378 26.56 -26.19 -3.84
C ASN A 378 25.93 -25.98 -2.45
N GLY A 379 24.62 -25.76 -2.40
CA GLY A 379 23.90 -25.68 -1.12
C GLY A 379 23.43 -27.05 -0.58
N ILE A 380 23.12 -27.13 0.72
CA ILE A 380 22.68 -28.37 1.40
C ILE A 380 21.38 -29.02 0.89
N GLY A 381 20.57 -28.32 0.08
CA GLY A 381 19.24 -28.73 -0.37
C GLY A 381 18.13 -28.35 0.62
N ILE A 382 16.92 -28.07 0.10
CA ILE A 382 15.78 -27.60 0.92
C ILE A 382 15.39 -28.62 1.99
N GLU A 383 15.33 -29.90 1.66
CA GLU A 383 14.95 -30.95 2.62
C GLU A 383 15.86 -30.92 3.85
N LYS A 384 17.17 -30.83 3.64
CA LYS A 384 18.16 -30.77 4.72
C LYS A 384 18.08 -29.45 5.50
N ALA A 385 17.73 -28.35 4.83
CA ALA A 385 17.51 -27.07 5.51
C ALA A 385 16.28 -27.15 6.43
N VAL A 386 15.19 -27.78 5.98
CA VAL A 386 13.99 -28.03 6.81
C VAL A 386 14.33 -28.94 8.00
N GLU A 387 15.11 -30.01 7.81
CA GLU A 387 15.60 -30.85 8.91
C GLU A 387 16.44 -30.05 9.92
N THR A 388 17.34 -29.20 9.43
CA THR A 388 18.18 -28.33 10.26
C THR A 388 17.33 -27.35 11.07
N ALA A 389 16.30 -26.75 10.45
CA ALA A 389 15.37 -25.87 11.14
C ALA A 389 14.57 -26.62 12.21
N LYS A 390 14.05 -27.82 11.92
CA LYS A 390 13.34 -28.67 12.90
C LYS A 390 14.25 -29.05 14.08
N ASP A 391 15.51 -29.42 13.82
CA ASP A 391 16.50 -29.70 14.87
C ASP A 391 16.77 -28.45 15.72
N TYR A 392 16.89 -27.27 15.11
CA TYR A 392 17.03 -26.01 15.83
C TYR A 392 15.83 -25.72 16.74
N LEU A 393 14.60 -25.83 16.19
CA LEU A 393 13.36 -25.62 16.94
C LEU A 393 13.22 -26.60 18.12
N SER A 394 13.77 -27.81 18.03
CA SER A 394 13.75 -28.79 19.12
C SER A 394 14.56 -28.35 20.36
N LYS A 395 15.44 -27.36 20.23
CA LYS A 395 16.32 -26.88 21.30
C LYS A 395 15.79 -25.63 22.01
N VAL A 396 14.72 -25.02 21.48
CA VAL A 396 14.15 -23.77 21.98
C VAL A 396 12.68 -23.96 22.39
N MET A 397 12.18 -23.08 23.25
CA MET A 397 10.80 -23.14 23.74
C MET A 397 9.89 -22.18 22.96
N LEU A 398 8.94 -22.74 22.21
CA LEU A 398 8.09 -21.96 21.30
C LEU A 398 6.74 -21.57 21.92
N PRO A 399 6.13 -20.46 21.47
CA PRO A 399 4.85 -20.00 22.02
C PRO A 399 3.62 -20.79 21.53
N PHE A 400 3.74 -21.58 20.46
CA PHE A 400 2.68 -22.40 19.87
C PHE A 400 3.22 -23.74 19.35
N GLU A 401 2.33 -24.72 19.16
CA GLU A 401 2.74 -26.12 18.93
C GLU A 401 2.52 -26.64 17.49
N ASN A 402 1.41 -26.26 16.85
CA ASN A 402 1.03 -26.78 15.53
C ASN A 402 1.32 -25.71 14.46
N MET A 403 1.96 -26.10 13.37
CA MET A 403 2.51 -25.19 12.38
C MET A 403 2.37 -25.77 10.96
N LEU A 404 2.22 -24.89 9.99
CA LEU A 404 2.45 -25.18 8.58
C LEU A 404 3.87 -24.73 8.21
N ILE A 405 4.67 -25.63 7.62
CA ILE A 405 5.99 -25.31 7.10
C ILE A 405 5.85 -24.79 5.66
N VAL A 406 6.49 -23.67 5.39
CA VAL A 406 6.68 -23.13 4.05
C VAL A 406 8.16 -22.82 3.89
N SER A 407 8.81 -23.41 2.89
CA SER A 407 10.24 -23.23 2.69
C SER A 407 10.58 -22.90 1.24
N GLY A 408 11.72 -22.24 1.06
CA GLY A 408 12.28 -22.01 -0.26
C GLY A 408 13.73 -21.59 -0.19
N LYS A 409 14.41 -21.74 -1.32
CA LYS A 409 15.79 -21.35 -1.52
C LYS A 409 15.84 -20.31 -2.62
N ASP A 410 16.01 -19.06 -2.20
CA ASP A 410 16.42 -17.97 -3.07
C ASP A 410 17.96 -17.88 -2.98
N TYR A 411 18.48 -17.04 -2.07
CA TYR A 411 19.91 -16.99 -1.75
C TYR A 411 20.29 -17.90 -0.58
N ASN A 412 19.61 -17.70 0.56
CA ASN A 412 19.67 -18.57 1.72
C ASN A 412 18.40 -19.41 1.76
N TYR A 413 18.46 -20.55 2.42
CA TYR A 413 17.26 -21.31 2.72
C TYR A 413 16.43 -20.54 3.75
N THR A 414 15.17 -20.33 3.43
CA THR A 414 14.19 -19.77 4.35
C THR A 414 13.20 -20.86 4.71
N VAL A 415 13.03 -21.12 6.00
CA VAL A 415 12.04 -22.06 6.53
C VAL A 415 11.13 -21.29 7.48
N ASN A 416 9.88 -21.08 7.06
CA ASN A 416 8.84 -20.45 7.84
C ASN A 416 7.94 -21.52 8.47
N PHE A 417 7.74 -21.42 9.76
CA PHE A 417 6.76 -22.20 10.51
C PHE A 417 5.65 -21.24 10.96
N ILE A 418 4.44 -21.49 10.50
CA ILE A 418 3.34 -20.55 10.66
C ILE A 418 2.28 -21.24 11.48
N MET A 419 1.81 -20.60 12.54
CA MET A 419 0.85 -21.21 13.45
C MET A 419 -0.38 -21.70 12.67
N TYR A 420 -0.68 -22.98 12.83
CA TYR A 420 -1.74 -23.68 12.11
C TYR A 420 -2.54 -24.55 13.08
N GLN A 421 -3.76 -24.12 13.40
CA GLN A 421 -4.55 -24.75 14.45
C GLN A 421 -5.98 -24.98 13.96
N GLU A 422 -6.49 -26.20 14.15
CA GLU A 422 -7.87 -26.58 13.78
C GLU A 422 -8.20 -26.27 12.31
N GLY A 423 -7.22 -26.38 11.40
CA GLY A 423 -7.37 -26.08 9.97
C GLY A 423 -7.26 -24.60 9.60
N VAL A 424 -6.98 -23.72 10.56
CA VAL A 424 -6.86 -22.27 10.37
C VAL A 424 -5.40 -21.84 10.50
N LEU A 425 -4.95 -21.04 9.55
CA LEU A 425 -3.64 -20.40 9.55
C LEU A 425 -3.69 -19.04 10.27
N TYR A 426 -2.68 -18.77 11.10
CA TYR A 426 -2.51 -17.52 11.84
C TYR A 426 -1.17 -16.86 11.46
N PRO A 427 -1.11 -16.12 10.35
CA PRO A 427 0.14 -15.61 9.77
C PRO A 427 0.83 -14.53 10.61
N VAL A 428 0.16 -13.98 11.62
CA VAL A 428 0.78 -13.11 12.63
C VAL A 428 1.69 -13.87 13.58
N ASN A 429 1.51 -15.19 13.70
CA ASN A 429 2.23 -16.07 14.62
C ASN A 429 3.17 -16.97 13.83
N THR A 430 4.46 -16.64 13.84
CA THR A 430 5.47 -17.25 12.95
C THR A 430 6.77 -17.56 13.68
N VAL A 431 7.47 -18.58 13.21
CA VAL A 431 8.89 -18.81 13.45
C VAL A 431 9.59 -18.82 12.09
N ASN A 432 10.57 -17.97 11.90
CA ASN A 432 11.34 -17.86 10.65
C ASN A 432 12.79 -18.28 10.93
N VAL A 433 13.30 -19.22 10.15
CA VAL A 433 14.69 -19.69 10.23
C VAL A 433 15.35 -19.46 8.87
N ASN A 434 16.44 -18.70 8.84
CA ASN A 434 17.30 -18.60 7.66
C ASN A 434 18.58 -19.41 7.88
N ILE A 435 18.95 -20.18 6.85
CA ILE A 435 20.08 -21.09 6.86
C ILE A 435 20.94 -20.80 5.62
N ASP A 436 22.25 -20.68 5.80
CA ASP A 436 23.19 -20.49 4.69
C ASP A 436 23.42 -21.76 3.86
N ASN A 437 24.25 -21.67 2.81
CA ASN A 437 24.49 -22.80 1.92
C ASN A 437 25.24 -23.96 2.58
N GLU A 438 25.96 -23.72 3.67
CA GLU A 438 26.67 -24.72 4.48
C GLU A 438 25.77 -25.41 5.53
N GLY A 439 24.55 -24.90 5.74
CA GLY A 439 23.61 -25.44 6.72
C GLY A 439 23.69 -24.80 8.10
N LYS A 440 24.32 -23.64 8.24
CA LYS A 440 24.35 -22.88 9.50
C LYS A 440 23.13 -21.97 9.59
N VAL A 441 22.47 -21.97 10.75
CA VAL A 441 21.42 -20.99 11.06
C VAL A 441 22.06 -19.61 11.20
N ILE A 442 21.68 -18.68 10.33
CA ILE A 442 22.21 -17.31 10.30
C ILE A 442 21.21 -16.29 10.85
N ARG A 443 19.93 -16.66 10.90
CA ARG A 443 18.86 -15.86 11.47
C ARG A 443 17.73 -16.75 11.99
N PHE A 444 17.19 -16.37 13.14
CA PHE A 444 16.05 -17.01 13.76
C PHE A 444 15.12 -15.93 14.34
N ASN A 445 13.84 -15.93 13.97
CA ASN A 445 12.86 -14.98 14.48
C ASN A 445 11.60 -15.71 14.93
N ILE A 446 11.00 -15.27 16.04
CA ILE A 446 9.68 -15.68 16.52
C ILE A 446 8.83 -14.42 16.59
N ASN A 447 7.64 -14.47 16.00
CA ASN A 447 6.59 -13.49 16.22
C ASN A 447 5.38 -14.22 16.82
N TYR A 448 4.84 -13.66 17.89
CA TYR A 448 3.62 -14.12 18.52
C TYR A 448 2.77 -12.94 18.92
N SER A 449 1.48 -13.05 18.65
CA SER A 449 0.42 -12.21 19.14
C SER A 449 -0.69 -13.11 19.67
N ASP A 450 -1.32 -12.66 20.75
CA ASP A 450 -2.54 -13.30 21.23
C ASP A 450 -3.61 -13.23 20.14
N ILE A 451 -4.30 -14.35 19.95
CA ILE A 451 -5.30 -14.53 18.90
C ILE A 451 -6.65 -14.85 19.52
N GLU A 452 -7.70 -14.26 18.97
CA GLU A 452 -9.06 -14.64 19.32
C GLU A 452 -9.38 -15.99 18.68
N LYS A 453 -9.89 -16.94 19.47
CA LYS A 453 -10.38 -18.19 18.90
C LYS A 453 -11.61 -17.88 18.04
N ILE A 454 -11.53 -18.17 16.74
CA ILE A 454 -12.64 -18.01 15.82
C ILE A 454 -13.48 -19.28 15.74
N ASP A 455 -14.79 -19.08 15.65
CA ASP A 455 -15.76 -20.12 15.35
C ASP A 455 -15.70 -20.52 13.87
N THR A 456 -15.31 -21.78 13.60
CA THR A 456 -15.23 -22.37 12.26
C THR A 456 -16.50 -23.12 11.85
N THR A 457 -17.58 -23.09 12.64
CA THR A 457 -18.83 -23.79 12.30
C THR A 457 -19.58 -23.10 11.15
N GLY A 458 -20.19 -23.86 10.23
CA GLY A 458 -20.98 -23.26 9.14
C GLY A 458 -20.19 -22.41 8.15
N ILE A 459 -18.88 -22.67 7.99
CA ILE A 459 -18.09 -22.09 6.90
C ILE A 459 -18.34 -22.82 5.58
N ILE A 460 -18.16 -22.11 4.46
CA ILE A 460 -18.14 -22.73 3.13
C ILE A 460 -16.93 -23.66 2.99
N THR A 461 -16.98 -24.55 2.01
CA THR A 461 -15.86 -25.44 1.68
C THR A 461 -14.74 -24.69 0.93
N ILE A 462 -13.52 -25.23 1.00
CA ILE A 462 -12.39 -24.70 0.22
C ILE A 462 -12.65 -24.75 -1.29
N GLU A 463 -13.36 -25.77 -1.79
CA GLU A 463 -13.70 -25.90 -3.21
C GLU A 463 -14.69 -24.82 -3.66
N GLU A 464 -15.69 -24.50 -2.83
CA GLU A 464 -16.59 -23.37 -3.09
C GLU A 464 -15.83 -22.04 -3.09
N ALA A 465 -14.87 -21.86 -2.18
CA ALA A 465 -14.05 -20.67 -2.14
C ALA A 465 -13.14 -20.55 -3.38
N LYS A 466 -12.48 -21.65 -3.78
CA LYS A 466 -11.66 -21.71 -5.00
C LYS A 466 -12.48 -21.38 -6.24
N ALA A 467 -13.67 -21.97 -6.37
CA ALA A 467 -14.58 -21.70 -7.48
C ALA A 467 -15.06 -20.24 -7.53
N LYS A 468 -15.12 -19.55 -6.39
CA LYS A 468 -15.39 -18.11 -6.34
C LYS A 468 -14.15 -17.29 -6.73
N LEU A 469 -12.98 -17.60 -6.18
CA LEU A 469 -11.73 -16.89 -6.50
C LEU A 469 -11.38 -17.01 -7.99
N SER A 470 -11.56 -18.18 -8.59
CA SER A 470 -11.26 -18.43 -10.01
C SER A 470 -12.17 -17.67 -10.98
N GLN A 471 -13.31 -17.15 -10.53
CA GLN A 471 -14.14 -16.25 -11.36
C GLN A 471 -13.47 -14.89 -11.59
N TYR A 472 -12.53 -14.53 -10.72
CA TYR A 472 -11.91 -13.20 -10.68
C TYR A 472 -10.41 -13.24 -10.96
N GLN A 473 -9.74 -14.36 -10.66
CA GLN A 473 -8.34 -14.59 -11.00
C GLN A 473 -8.24 -15.24 -12.37
N LYS A 474 -7.61 -14.55 -13.31
CA LYS A 474 -7.29 -15.07 -14.62
C LYS A 474 -5.79 -15.30 -14.72
N LEU A 475 -5.39 -16.36 -15.42
CA LEU A 475 -3.99 -16.55 -15.78
C LEU A 475 -3.58 -15.47 -16.79
N GLN A 476 -2.41 -14.88 -16.58
CA GLN A 476 -1.87 -13.81 -17.41
C GLN A 476 -0.41 -14.08 -17.76
N LEU A 477 -0.08 -14.03 -19.05
CA LEU A 477 1.31 -14.05 -19.53
C LEU A 477 1.91 -12.64 -19.55
N SER A 478 3.09 -12.48 -18.97
CA SER A 478 3.88 -11.24 -18.98
C SER A 478 5.35 -11.54 -19.24
N PHE A 479 6.16 -10.50 -19.44
CA PHE A 479 7.61 -10.65 -19.58
C PHE A 479 8.36 -9.91 -18.49
N VAL A 480 9.39 -10.54 -17.95
CA VAL A 480 10.22 -9.98 -16.88
C VAL A 480 11.69 -10.14 -17.24
N LEU A 481 12.48 -9.08 -17.01
CA LEU A 481 13.94 -9.16 -17.10
C LEU A 481 14.50 -9.60 -15.73
N PRO A 482 15.12 -10.79 -15.61
CA PRO A 482 15.71 -11.25 -14.36
C PRO A 482 16.84 -10.33 -13.90
N ARG A 483 16.86 -10.03 -12.60
CA ARG A 483 17.84 -9.14 -11.96
C ARG A 483 18.50 -9.81 -10.77
N ASP A 484 19.78 -9.52 -10.59
CA ASP A 484 20.46 -9.79 -9.33
C ASP A 484 19.82 -8.95 -8.22
N GLN A 485 19.43 -9.59 -7.13
CA GLN A 485 18.71 -8.94 -6.03
C GLN A 485 19.54 -7.87 -5.27
N TYR A 486 20.87 -7.90 -5.33
CA TYR A 486 21.74 -6.99 -4.58
C TYR A 486 22.18 -5.79 -5.41
N SER A 487 22.68 -6.07 -6.61
CA SER A 487 23.12 -5.05 -7.56
C SER A 487 21.96 -4.46 -8.35
N GLY A 488 20.87 -5.21 -8.54
CA GLY A 488 19.79 -4.86 -9.47
C GLY A 488 20.17 -5.08 -10.94
N ASP A 489 21.38 -5.58 -11.21
CA ASP A 489 21.89 -5.75 -12.56
C ASP A 489 21.14 -6.87 -13.30
N PRO A 490 20.86 -6.72 -14.61
CA PRO A 490 20.32 -7.81 -15.41
C PRO A 490 21.24 -9.03 -15.40
N VAL A 491 20.69 -10.21 -15.10
CA VAL A 491 21.46 -11.48 -15.03
C VAL A 491 21.16 -12.45 -16.17
N GLY A 492 20.31 -12.07 -17.11
CA GLY A 492 19.94 -12.91 -18.25
C GLY A 492 19.09 -12.18 -19.28
N GLU A 493 18.59 -12.93 -20.25
CA GLU A 493 17.59 -12.44 -21.19
C GLU A 493 16.19 -12.40 -20.53
N PRO A 494 15.25 -11.58 -21.03
CA PRO A 494 13.91 -11.57 -20.49
C PRO A 494 13.21 -12.94 -20.64
N ILE A 495 12.35 -13.28 -19.68
CA ILE A 495 11.64 -14.56 -19.63
C ILE A 495 10.12 -14.36 -19.66
N PRO A 496 9.37 -15.31 -20.25
CA PRO A 496 7.92 -15.32 -20.16
C PRO A 496 7.48 -15.85 -18.78
N VAL A 497 6.56 -15.15 -18.13
CA VAL A 497 6.06 -15.47 -16.77
C VAL A 497 4.55 -15.52 -16.77
N TYR A 498 3.97 -16.63 -16.31
CA TYR A 498 2.54 -16.72 -15.99
C TYR A 498 2.28 -16.24 -14.57
N GLN A 499 1.29 -15.36 -14.42
CA GLN A 499 0.85 -14.77 -13.15
C GLN A 499 -0.68 -14.88 -13.05
N LEU A 500 -1.23 -14.85 -11.84
CA LEU A 500 -2.67 -14.65 -11.65
C LEU A 500 -2.94 -13.15 -11.57
N SER A 501 -3.98 -12.70 -12.26
CA SER A 501 -4.42 -11.31 -12.18
C SER A 501 -4.69 -10.92 -10.73
N ASP A 502 -4.23 -9.73 -10.33
CA ASP A 502 -4.43 -9.26 -8.97
C ASP A 502 -5.92 -9.04 -8.69
N ILE A 503 -6.36 -9.41 -7.49
CA ILE A 503 -7.72 -9.13 -7.02
C ILE A 503 -7.65 -8.09 -5.91
N GLN A 504 -8.28 -6.93 -6.07
CA GLN A 504 -8.30 -5.89 -5.02
C GLN A 504 -9.09 -6.34 -3.78
N GLY A 505 -8.43 -7.02 -2.84
CA GLY A 505 -9.02 -7.40 -1.57
C GLY A 505 -8.24 -8.47 -0.82
N PHE A 506 -8.85 -8.94 0.26
CA PHE A 506 -8.23 -9.83 1.24
C PHE A 506 -8.50 -11.32 0.96
N GLY A 507 -9.61 -11.67 0.31
CA GLY A 507 -10.01 -13.06 0.07
C GLY A 507 -11.53 -13.24 0.08
N VAL A 508 -11.99 -14.48 0.26
CA VAL A 508 -13.42 -14.82 0.40
C VAL A 508 -13.74 -15.05 1.88
N ASP A 509 -14.75 -14.38 2.41
CA ASP A 509 -15.23 -14.58 3.78
C ASP A 509 -15.70 -16.02 3.95
N ALA A 510 -15.13 -16.74 4.93
CA ALA A 510 -15.39 -18.15 5.10
C ALA A 510 -16.83 -18.45 5.53
N LYS A 511 -17.54 -17.52 6.18
CA LYS A 511 -18.92 -17.71 6.66
C LYS A 511 -19.94 -17.36 5.60
N THR A 512 -19.75 -16.24 4.91
CA THR A 512 -20.74 -15.76 3.92
C THR A 512 -20.44 -16.25 2.51
N GLY A 513 -19.18 -16.59 2.24
CA GLY A 513 -18.68 -16.84 0.90
C GLY A 513 -18.61 -15.59 0.03
N GLU A 514 -18.81 -14.39 0.57
CA GLU A 514 -18.66 -13.15 -0.18
C GLU A 514 -17.19 -12.75 -0.28
N PHE A 515 -16.82 -11.98 -1.30
CA PHE A 515 -15.47 -11.45 -1.37
C PHE A 515 -15.29 -10.33 -0.35
N VAL A 516 -14.05 -10.09 0.09
CA VAL A 516 -13.72 -9.05 1.06
C VAL A 516 -12.72 -8.07 0.44
N GLY A 517 -13.21 -6.98 -0.14
CA GLY A 517 -12.41 -5.91 -0.72
C GLY A 517 -11.72 -5.02 0.32
N TYR A 518 -10.70 -4.27 -0.13
CA TYR A 518 -9.99 -3.28 0.69
C TYR A 518 -10.89 -2.09 1.09
N ASP A 519 -11.78 -1.71 0.19
CA ASP A 519 -12.78 -0.64 0.33
C ASP A 519 -14.08 -1.11 1.00
N GLY A 520 -14.15 -2.39 1.38
CA GLY A 520 -15.37 -3.00 1.90
C GLY A 520 -16.33 -3.54 0.85
N SER A 521 -15.96 -3.52 -0.44
CA SER A 521 -16.70 -4.19 -1.50
C SER A 521 -16.84 -5.69 -1.22
N THR A 522 -18.06 -6.21 -1.44
CA THR A 522 -18.35 -7.66 -1.35
C THR A 522 -18.15 -8.39 -2.68
N LEU A 523 -17.78 -7.63 -3.71
CA LEU A 523 -17.42 -8.08 -5.03
C LEU A 523 -15.99 -7.62 -5.28
N PRO A 524 -15.08 -8.49 -5.71
CA PRO A 524 -13.83 -8.00 -6.27
C PRO A 524 -14.22 -7.28 -7.55
N ILE A 525 -13.85 -6.00 -7.68
CA ILE A 525 -14.15 -5.20 -8.86
C ILE A 525 -13.80 -6.04 -10.09
N PRO A 526 -14.79 -6.55 -10.86
CA PRO A 526 -14.49 -7.42 -11.97
C PRO A 526 -13.71 -6.59 -12.99
N MET A 527 -12.58 -7.11 -13.49
CA MET A 527 -11.99 -6.57 -14.72
C MET A 527 -12.98 -6.74 -15.87
N GLY A 528 -13.76 -5.68 -16.04
CA GLY A 528 -14.72 -5.36 -17.07
C GLY A 528 -14.96 -3.85 -16.92
N LYS A 529 -15.29 -3.15 -18.01
CA LYS A 529 -15.43 -1.69 -18.02
C LYS A 529 -16.56 -1.23 -17.10
N PHE A 530 -16.29 -1.14 -15.80
CA PHE A 530 -17.15 -0.48 -14.83
C PHE A 530 -16.98 1.01 -15.08
N ASP A 531 -18.02 1.64 -15.61
CA ASP A 531 -18.07 3.10 -15.69
C ASP A 531 -18.52 3.63 -14.32
N PRO A 532 -17.61 4.20 -13.51
CA PRO A 532 -17.94 4.68 -12.18
C PRO A 532 -18.90 5.89 -12.22
N TYR A 533 -19.14 6.46 -13.41
CA TYR A 533 -19.97 7.63 -13.61
C TYR A 533 -21.42 7.31 -13.98
N THR A 534 -21.78 6.02 -14.09
CA THR A 534 -23.14 5.61 -14.48
C THR A 534 -24.22 6.26 -13.62
N ALA A 535 -24.01 6.33 -12.30
CA ALA A 535 -24.98 6.90 -11.35
C ALA A 535 -25.13 8.43 -11.44
N VAL A 536 -24.21 9.13 -12.10
CA VAL A 536 -24.18 10.60 -12.15
C VAL A 536 -24.39 11.15 -13.56
N THR A 537 -24.50 10.27 -14.55
CA THR A 537 -24.68 10.63 -15.96
C THR A 537 -26.02 11.35 -16.17
N GLY A 538 -25.97 12.52 -16.80
CA GLY A 538 -27.14 13.36 -17.07
C GLY A 538 -27.56 14.26 -15.93
N ASP A 539 -26.90 14.20 -14.76
CA ASP A 539 -27.14 15.13 -13.66
C ASP A 539 -26.61 16.53 -14.00
N LYS A 540 -27.29 17.59 -13.53
CA LYS A 540 -26.87 18.98 -13.77
C LYS A 540 -25.48 19.31 -13.21
N ASN A 541 -25.04 18.59 -12.18
CA ASN A 541 -23.73 18.72 -11.54
C ASN A 541 -22.80 17.54 -11.91
N GLU A 542 -23.07 16.79 -12.98
CA GLU A 542 -22.34 15.58 -13.39
C GLU A 542 -20.81 15.76 -13.29
N ARG A 543 -20.29 16.85 -13.83
CA ARG A 543 -18.84 17.13 -13.81
C ARG A 543 -18.25 17.20 -12.39
N ILE A 544 -18.97 17.82 -11.46
CA ILE A 544 -18.51 17.93 -10.06
C ILE A 544 -18.62 16.57 -9.37
N LEU A 545 -19.69 15.83 -9.63
CA LEU A 545 -19.87 14.49 -9.09
C LEU A 545 -18.78 13.52 -9.58
N LYS A 546 -18.38 13.64 -10.85
CA LYS A 546 -17.23 12.93 -11.42
C LYS A 546 -15.93 13.27 -10.68
N ILE A 547 -15.68 14.54 -10.36
CA ILE A 547 -14.53 14.94 -9.54
C ILE A 547 -14.58 14.25 -8.17
N PHE A 548 -15.74 14.20 -7.51
CA PHE A 548 -15.87 13.57 -6.19
C PHE A 548 -15.65 12.05 -6.25
N ILE A 549 -16.08 11.41 -7.33
CA ILE A 549 -15.81 10.00 -7.62
C ILE A 549 -14.30 9.80 -7.84
N ASP A 550 -13.69 10.63 -8.68
CA ASP A 550 -12.29 10.52 -9.07
C ASP A 550 -11.32 10.74 -7.90
N THR A 551 -11.72 11.53 -6.90
CA THR A 551 -10.95 11.81 -5.68
C THR A 551 -11.25 10.86 -4.52
N GLY A 552 -12.25 9.98 -4.63
CA GLY A 552 -12.67 9.11 -3.53
C GLY A 552 -13.44 9.82 -2.40
N ILE A 553 -13.80 11.10 -2.59
CA ILE A 553 -14.72 11.81 -1.68
C ILE A 553 -16.10 11.15 -1.72
N MET A 554 -16.56 10.76 -2.91
CA MET A 554 -17.84 10.08 -3.09
C MET A 554 -17.85 8.71 -2.40
N PRO A 555 -18.80 8.41 -1.49
CA PRO A 555 -18.96 7.06 -0.95
C PRO A 555 -19.40 6.08 -2.03
N GLN A 556 -19.05 4.79 -1.83
CA GLN A 556 -19.45 3.70 -2.70
C GLN A 556 -20.35 2.71 -1.93
N PRO A 557 -21.46 2.23 -2.52
CA PRO A 557 -22.00 2.65 -3.83
C PRO A 557 -22.45 4.12 -3.81
N VAL A 558 -22.42 4.77 -4.98
CA VAL A 558 -22.82 6.19 -5.13
C VAL A 558 -24.28 6.37 -4.65
N PRO A 559 -24.56 7.29 -3.71
CA PRO A 559 -25.90 7.58 -3.25
C PRO A 559 -26.82 8.10 -4.37
N GLU A 560 -28.13 7.92 -4.21
CA GLU A 560 -29.14 8.47 -5.13
C GLU A 560 -29.03 10.00 -5.20
N VAL A 561 -28.44 10.52 -6.27
CA VAL A 561 -28.00 11.93 -6.35
C VAL A 561 -29.15 12.94 -6.37
N GLY A 562 -30.35 12.50 -6.79
CA GLY A 562 -31.56 13.32 -6.84
C GLY A 562 -32.34 13.37 -5.53
N GLU A 563 -32.05 12.48 -4.58
CA GLU A 563 -32.71 12.44 -3.27
C GLU A 563 -32.12 13.48 -2.31
N ASN A 564 -32.87 13.82 -1.26
CA ASN A 564 -32.37 14.77 -0.25
C ASN A 564 -31.16 14.18 0.50
N VAL A 565 -30.12 14.98 0.67
CA VAL A 565 -28.96 14.58 1.48
C VAL A 565 -29.36 14.43 2.94
N THR A 566 -28.88 13.36 3.56
CA THR A 566 -29.04 13.13 5.00
C THR A 566 -27.87 13.70 5.79
N VAL A 567 -28.07 13.96 7.08
CA VAL A 567 -27.01 14.42 8.00
C VAL A 567 -25.80 13.48 7.97
N GLY A 568 -26.04 12.18 7.96
CA GLY A 568 -24.97 11.17 7.91
C GLY A 568 -24.12 11.25 6.64
N LEU A 569 -24.75 11.35 5.47
CA LEU A 569 -24.05 11.52 4.20
C LEU A 569 -23.32 12.86 4.12
N ALA A 570 -23.94 13.93 4.61
CA ALA A 570 -23.29 15.24 4.68
C ALA A 570 -22.05 15.20 5.57
N ALA A 571 -22.13 14.56 6.73
CA ALA A 571 -21.00 14.41 7.64
C ALA A 571 -19.87 13.60 7.01
N LEU A 572 -20.19 12.51 6.30
CA LEU A 572 -19.19 11.70 5.60
C LEU A 572 -18.43 12.49 4.53
N ILE A 573 -19.16 13.22 3.67
CA ILE A 573 -18.56 14.06 2.63
C ILE A 573 -17.73 15.19 3.23
N LEU A 574 -18.25 15.90 4.24
CA LEU A 574 -17.53 17.00 4.91
C LEU A 574 -16.27 16.51 5.62
N SER A 575 -16.32 15.34 6.26
CA SER A 575 -15.16 14.71 6.88
C SER A 575 -14.06 14.44 5.84
N LYS A 576 -14.40 13.77 4.74
CA LYS A 576 -13.46 13.49 3.63
C LYS A 576 -12.93 14.77 2.96
N ALA A 577 -13.78 15.79 2.85
CA ALA A 577 -13.45 17.02 2.14
C ALA A 577 -12.69 18.05 3.00
N PHE A 578 -12.85 18.10 4.32
CA PHE A 578 -12.29 19.18 5.15
C PHE A 578 -11.47 18.71 6.36
N THR A 579 -11.49 17.41 6.70
CA THR A 579 -10.76 16.89 7.85
C THR A 579 -9.66 15.92 7.37
N PRO A 580 -8.37 16.31 7.39
CA PRO A 580 -7.31 15.43 6.95
C PRO A 580 -7.18 14.24 7.92
N ASN A 581 -7.26 13.02 7.37
CA ASN A 581 -7.19 11.75 8.11
C ASN A 581 -5.78 11.53 8.68
N TYR A 582 -5.47 12.14 9.83
CA TYR A 582 -4.17 11.91 10.50
C TYR A 582 -4.21 10.94 11.67
N TYR A 583 -5.38 10.54 12.17
CA TYR A 583 -5.45 9.58 13.27
C TYR A 583 -6.69 8.67 13.21
N LEU A 584 -6.46 7.39 13.50
CA LEU A 584 -7.49 6.43 13.90
C LEU A 584 -8.38 7.10 14.94
N MET A 585 -9.64 7.33 14.60
CA MET A 585 -10.63 7.75 15.59
C MET A 585 -10.84 6.58 16.56
N PRO A 586 -10.70 6.77 17.89
CA PRO A 586 -11.06 5.73 18.85
C PRO A 586 -12.51 5.31 18.63
N GLN A 587 -12.85 4.06 18.96
CA GLN A 587 -14.17 3.48 18.66
C GLN A 587 -15.31 4.41 19.09
N SER A 588 -16.01 4.93 18.09
CA SER A 588 -17.15 5.80 18.29
C SER A 588 -18.31 4.96 18.82
N ARG A 589 -19.01 5.43 19.86
CA ARG A 589 -20.14 4.70 20.48
C ARG A 589 -21.46 5.40 20.22
N THR A 590 -22.57 4.67 20.09
CA THR A 590 -23.94 5.21 20.03
C THR A 590 -24.35 5.79 21.39
N GLU A 591 -25.48 6.50 21.43
CA GLU A 591 -26.07 7.01 22.68
C GLU A 591 -26.35 5.88 23.68
N GLU A 592 -26.63 4.66 23.18
CA GLU A 592 -26.83 3.44 23.94
C GLU A 592 -25.52 2.70 24.29
N GLY A 593 -24.36 3.23 23.89
CA GLY A 593 -23.04 2.70 24.23
C GLY A 593 -22.52 1.57 23.31
N ALA A 594 -23.26 1.21 22.26
CA ALA A 594 -22.83 0.25 21.23
C ALA A 594 -21.75 0.87 20.32
N VAL A 595 -20.86 0.08 19.73
CA VAL A 595 -19.87 0.59 18.77
C VAL A 595 -20.59 1.00 17.48
N GLU A 596 -20.39 2.24 17.05
CA GLU A 596 -20.85 2.74 15.76
C GLU A 596 -19.97 2.18 14.66
N THR A 597 -20.60 1.54 13.69
CA THR A 597 -19.90 0.86 12.59
C THR A 597 -20.30 1.40 11.22
N THR A 598 -21.26 2.33 11.13
CA THR A 598 -21.61 2.95 9.85
C THR A 598 -20.64 4.09 9.51
N PRO A 599 -20.13 4.20 8.27
CA PRO A 599 -19.28 5.33 7.85
C PRO A 599 -19.89 6.69 8.17
N GLU A 600 -21.18 6.84 7.92
CA GLU A 600 -21.95 8.05 8.17
C GLU A 600 -22.05 8.38 9.67
N GLY A 601 -22.33 7.38 10.51
CA GLY A 601 -22.42 7.56 11.95
C GLY A 601 -21.07 7.88 12.59
N ILE A 602 -20.00 7.23 12.11
CA ILE A 602 -18.62 7.51 12.55
C ILE A 602 -18.24 8.95 12.18
N ALA A 603 -18.49 9.36 10.93
CA ALA A 603 -18.19 10.71 10.46
C ALA A 603 -19.00 11.78 11.22
N LEU A 604 -20.29 11.53 11.49
CA LEU A 604 -21.14 12.43 12.27
C LEU A 604 -20.55 12.64 13.68
N LYS A 605 -20.19 11.57 14.39
CA LYS A 605 -19.60 11.66 15.74
C LYS A 605 -18.25 12.36 15.73
N ALA A 606 -17.44 12.14 14.69
CA ALA A 606 -16.17 12.83 14.51
C ALA A 606 -16.36 14.35 14.39
N LEU A 607 -17.28 14.80 13.51
CA LEU A 607 -17.57 16.21 13.31
C LEU A 607 -18.23 16.86 14.54
N MET A 608 -19.04 16.11 15.30
CA MET A 608 -19.59 16.58 16.58
C MET A 608 -18.48 16.80 17.62
N LYS A 609 -17.55 15.85 17.75
CA LYS A 609 -16.40 15.96 18.64
C LYS A 609 -15.50 17.14 18.29
N GLN A 610 -15.36 17.44 16.99
CA GLN A 610 -14.60 18.60 16.49
C GLN A 610 -15.35 19.93 16.64
N GLY A 611 -16.64 19.90 17.00
CA GLY A 611 -17.46 21.10 17.15
C GLY A 611 -17.97 21.69 15.83
N VAL A 612 -17.83 20.96 14.71
CA VAL A 612 -18.39 21.35 13.40
C VAL A 612 -19.92 21.24 13.44
N ILE A 613 -20.43 20.13 13.98
CA ILE A 613 -21.86 19.89 14.21
C ILE A 613 -22.11 19.98 15.71
N LYS A 614 -22.90 20.97 16.16
CA LYS A 614 -23.20 21.18 17.59
C LYS A 614 -24.67 20.89 17.91
N GLU A 615 -25.48 20.79 16.88
CA GLU A 615 -26.91 20.61 16.95
C GLU A 615 -27.25 19.14 17.28
N ASP A 616 -28.37 18.93 17.97
CA ASP A 616 -28.91 17.59 18.22
C ASP A 616 -29.60 17.08 16.95
N VAL A 617 -28.92 16.23 16.19
CA VAL A 617 -29.34 15.74 14.87
C VAL A 617 -29.11 14.23 14.74
N LYS A 618 -29.97 13.56 13.96
CA LYS A 618 -29.83 12.14 13.66
C LYS A 618 -29.27 11.95 12.26
N SER A 619 -28.50 10.88 12.07
CA SER A 619 -27.90 10.51 10.77
C SER A 619 -28.94 10.46 9.63
N SER A 620 -30.18 10.06 9.91
CA SER A 620 -31.28 9.95 8.96
C SER A 620 -31.98 11.26 8.59
N ASP A 621 -31.72 12.35 9.32
CA ASP A 621 -32.44 13.61 9.11
C ASP A 621 -32.01 14.25 7.78
N ALA A 622 -32.93 14.95 7.11
CA ALA A 622 -32.60 15.70 5.90
C ALA A 622 -31.91 17.02 6.24
N VAL A 623 -31.00 17.47 5.38
CA VAL A 623 -30.22 18.69 5.64
C VAL A 623 -30.78 19.90 4.90
N THR A 624 -30.85 21.02 5.60
CA THR A 624 -31.25 22.33 5.07
C THR A 624 -30.06 23.15 4.57
N ARG A 625 -30.34 24.12 3.68
CA ARG A 625 -29.33 25.09 3.21
C ARG A 625 -28.63 25.85 4.33
N ALA A 626 -29.36 26.24 5.38
CA ALA A 626 -28.78 26.96 6.51
C ALA A 626 -27.82 26.08 7.34
N GLN A 627 -28.14 24.81 7.53
CA GLN A 627 -27.25 23.85 8.22
C GLN A 627 -25.94 23.67 7.46
N ILE A 628 -25.99 23.50 6.13
CA ILE A 628 -24.78 23.38 5.30
C ILE A 628 -23.91 24.64 5.36
N ALA A 629 -24.52 25.83 5.29
CA ALA A 629 -23.77 27.08 5.43
C ALA A 629 -23.00 27.16 6.76
N LEU A 630 -23.65 26.76 7.85
CA LEU A 630 -23.08 26.74 9.19
C LEU A 630 -21.95 25.70 9.32
N TRP A 631 -22.21 24.45 8.92
CA TRP A 631 -21.24 23.37 9.04
C TRP A 631 -20.02 23.58 8.15
N LEU A 632 -20.16 24.08 6.92
CA LEU A 632 -19.03 24.42 6.05
C LEU A 632 -18.17 25.52 6.64
N SER A 633 -18.79 26.58 7.18
CA SER A 633 -18.05 27.69 7.77
C SER A 633 -17.23 27.23 8.99
N ARG A 634 -17.78 26.35 9.83
CA ARG A 634 -17.05 25.74 10.95
C ARG A 634 -15.97 24.77 10.46
N ALA A 635 -16.29 23.87 9.54
CA ALA A 635 -15.34 22.90 8.99
C ALA A 635 -14.13 23.56 8.31
N ALA A 636 -14.34 24.71 7.66
CA ALA A 636 -13.28 25.50 7.03
C ALA A 636 -12.52 26.42 8.03
N GLY A 637 -12.88 26.43 9.32
CA GLY A 637 -12.16 27.15 10.38
C GLY A 637 -12.58 28.60 10.59
N TYR A 638 -13.76 29.01 10.12
CA TYR A 638 -14.28 30.38 10.26
C TYR A 638 -15.01 30.62 11.60
N ASP A 639 -14.91 29.72 12.58
CA ASP A 639 -15.65 29.77 13.87
C ASP A 639 -15.55 31.14 14.56
N LYS A 640 -14.35 31.73 14.59
CA LYS A 640 -14.13 33.05 15.21
C LYS A 640 -14.93 34.17 14.54
N LEU A 641 -15.15 34.09 13.23
CA LEU A 641 -15.94 35.06 12.48
C LEU A 641 -17.44 34.81 12.69
N ILE A 642 -17.84 33.55 12.70
CA ILE A 642 -19.22 33.11 12.96
C ILE A 642 -19.69 33.59 14.34
N ASP A 643 -18.85 33.44 15.36
CA ASP A 643 -19.17 33.79 16.76
C ASP A 643 -19.09 35.31 17.05
N SER A 644 -18.46 36.08 16.15
CA SER A 644 -18.20 37.50 16.36
C SER A 644 -19.47 38.36 16.35
N ASP A 645 -19.37 39.55 16.94
CA ASP A 645 -20.42 40.58 16.88
C ASP A 645 -20.31 41.47 15.63
N ILE A 646 -19.50 41.06 14.65
CA ILE A 646 -19.35 41.79 13.38
C ILE A 646 -20.67 41.70 12.62
N TYR A 647 -21.18 42.85 12.20
CA TYR A 647 -22.39 42.92 11.40
C TYR A 647 -22.02 42.79 9.91
N PHE A 648 -22.28 41.62 9.34
CA PHE A 648 -22.11 41.41 7.90
C PHE A 648 -23.23 42.08 7.12
N ILE A 649 -22.92 42.57 5.91
CA ILE A 649 -23.95 43.01 4.96
C ILE A 649 -24.68 41.76 4.47
N LEU A 650 -25.92 41.59 4.93
CA LEU A 650 -26.71 40.41 4.60
C LEU A 650 -27.23 40.49 3.16
N PRO A 651 -26.94 39.50 2.30
CA PRO A 651 -27.40 39.52 0.91
C PRO A 651 -28.86 39.10 0.73
N ALA A 652 -29.48 38.50 1.75
CA ALA A 652 -30.82 37.91 1.68
C ALA A 652 -31.78 38.49 2.74
N LYS A 653 -33.07 38.59 2.39
CA LYS A 653 -34.11 39.19 3.25
C LYS A 653 -34.80 38.17 4.17
N ASP A 654 -34.76 36.90 3.82
CA ASP A 654 -35.46 35.79 4.46
C ASP A 654 -34.67 35.12 5.61
N ILE A 655 -33.62 35.78 6.10
CA ILE A 655 -32.71 35.22 7.12
C ILE A 655 -32.71 36.02 8.43
N ASN A 656 -33.50 37.09 8.53
CA ASN A 656 -33.44 38.02 9.67
C ASN A 656 -33.76 37.35 11.03
N ASP A 657 -34.69 36.39 11.01
CA ASP A 657 -35.17 35.67 12.19
C ASP A 657 -34.25 34.51 12.63
N LEU A 658 -33.19 34.22 11.87
CA LEU A 658 -32.23 33.18 12.21
C LEU A 658 -31.25 33.63 13.30
N ASP A 659 -30.65 32.67 13.99
CA ASP A 659 -29.62 32.91 14.98
C ASP A 659 -28.38 33.62 14.37
N LYS A 660 -27.64 34.33 15.22
CA LYS A 660 -26.47 35.14 14.81
C LYS A 660 -25.44 34.30 14.04
N GLU A 661 -25.09 33.13 14.58
CA GLU A 661 -24.11 32.22 13.96
C GLU A 661 -24.55 31.79 12.56
N VAL A 662 -25.84 31.47 12.39
CA VAL A 662 -26.40 31.05 11.09
C VAL A 662 -26.37 32.21 10.10
N LYS A 663 -26.77 33.43 10.52
CA LYS A 663 -26.71 34.63 9.67
C LYS A 663 -25.29 34.95 9.21
N ASN A 664 -24.33 34.90 10.13
CA ASN A 664 -22.93 35.15 9.84
C ASN A 664 -22.38 34.09 8.87
N SER A 665 -22.72 32.82 9.08
CA SER A 665 -22.34 31.73 8.18
C SER A 665 -22.91 31.91 6.78
N ILE A 666 -24.19 32.29 6.66
CA ILE A 666 -24.83 32.60 5.36
C ILE A 666 -24.11 33.77 4.68
N ALA A 667 -23.74 34.82 5.42
CA ALA A 667 -22.98 35.93 4.87
C ALA A 667 -21.59 35.52 4.36
N ILE A 668 -20.89 34.63 5.08
CA ILE A 668 -19.58 34.11 4.67
C ILE A 668 -19.70 33.30 3.38
N VAL A 669 -20.56 32.27 3.35
CA VAL A 669 -20.66 31.37 2.17
C VAL A 669 -21.19 32.08 0.92
N THR A 670 -21.97 33.15 1.09
CA THR A 670 -22.45 33.96 -0.04
C THR A 670 -21.38 34.95 -0.53
N ALA A 671 -20.64 35.58 0.38
CA ALA A 671 -19.54 36.48 0.02
C ALA A 671 -18.37 35.74 -0.66
N LEU A 672 -18.15 34.47 -0.29
CA LEU A 672 -17.16 33.58 -0.90
C LEU A 672 -17.70 32.81 -2.11
N GLU A 673 -18.89 33.15 -2.61
CA GLU A 673 -19.48 32.53 -3.81
C GLU A 673 -19.64 30.99 -3.70
N VAL A 674 -19.82 30.48 -2.49
CA VAL A 674 -20.04 29.06 -2.21
C VAL A 674 -21.52 28.70 -2.39
N MET A 675 -22.41 29.58 -1.94
CA MET A 675 -23.86 29.44 -2.06
C MET A 675 -24.51 30.72 -2.57
N ASP A 676 -25.48 30.57 -3.47
CA ASP A 676 -26.16 31.72 -4.09
C ASP A 676 -27.33 32.26 -3.26
N VAL A 677 -27.61 33.56 -3.45
CA VAL A 677 -28.88 34.21 -3.14
C VAL A 677 -29.59 34.53 -4.45
N LYS A 678 -30.78 33.97 -4.66
CA LYS A 678 -31.58 34.19 -5.89
C LYS A 678 -32.77 35.08 -5.55
N GLU A 679 -32.96 36.13 -6.34
CA GLU A 679 -34.08 37.08 -6.17
C GLU A 679 -34.13 37.75 -4.77
N GLY A 680 -32.98 37.84 -4.09
CA GLY A 680 -32.88 38.39 -2.73
C GLY A 680 -33.27 37.42 -1.61
N GLU A 681 -33.44 36.13 -1.92
CA GLU A 681 -33.75 35.07 -0.96
C GLU A 681 -32.66 33.98 -0.92
N PHE A 682 -32.28 33.56 0.28
CA PHE A 682 -31.33 32.47 0.50
C PHE A 682 -32.03 31.11 0.61
N LYS A 683 -33.29 31.07 1.04
CA LYS A 683 -34.14 29.91 1.30
C LYS A 683 -33.56 28.97 2.38
N PRO A 684 -33.38 29.45 3.63
CA PRO A 684 -32.62 28.74 4.67
C PRO A 684 -33.17 27.35 5.02
N HIS A 685 -34.48 27.13 4.91
CA HIS A 685 -35.14 25.86 5.25
C HIS A 685 -35.32 24.90 4.07
N HIS A 686 -34.87 25.28 2.87
CA HIS A 686 -34.97 24.39 1.71
C HIS A 686 -34.02 23.20 1.89
N LEU A 687 -34.52 21.99 1.61
CA LEU A 687 -33.75 20.76 1.64
C LEU A 687 -32.88 20.66 0.39
N LEU A 688 -31.66 20.13 0.54
CA LEU A 688 -30.74 19.96 -0.57
C LEU A 688 -30.79 18.54 -1.12
N THR A 689 -30.79 18.40 -2.44
CA THR A 689 -30.46 17.13 -3.07
C THR A 689 -29.00 16.79 -2.80
N PHE A 690 -28.64 15.51 -2.83
CA PHE A 690 -27.25 15.08 -2.68
C PHE A 690 -26.34 15.68 -3.76
N SER A 691 -26.84 15.79 -5.00
CA SER A 691 -26.15 16.48 -6.10
C SER A 691 -25.86 17.95 -5.79
N ASP A 692 -26.87 18.71 -5.35
CA ASP A 692 -26.70 20.14 -5.04
C ASP A 692 -25.76 20.36 -3.86
N PHE A 693 -25.83 19.48 -2.85
CA PHE A 693 -24.91 19.50 -1.72
C PHE A 693 -23.46 19.28 -2.17
N CYS A 694 -23.17 18.30 -3.02
CA CYS A 694 -21.81 18.07 -3.53
C CYS A 694 -21.27 19.28 -4.30
N ALA A 695 -22.12 19.95 -5.10
CA ALA A 695 -21.73 21.18 -5.80
C ALA A 695 -21.37 22.32 -4.84
N ILE A 696 -22.14 22.48 -3.75
CA ILE A 696 -21.85 23.46 -2.70
C ILE A 696 -20.52 23.14 -2.01
N VAL A 697 -20.27 21.88 -1.65
CA VAL A 697 -19.01 21.43 -1.04
C VAL A 697 -17.83 21.70 -1.96
N TYR A 698 -17.95 21.42 -3.26
CA TYR A 698 -16.91 21.72 -4.24
C TYR A 698 -16.56 23.21 -4.31
N ASN A 699 -17.57 24.08 -4.31
CA ASN A 699 -17.34 25.52 -4.29
C ASN A 699 -16.68 25.97 -2.98
N ALA A 700 -17.09 25.38 -1.86
CA ALA A 700 -16.47 25.63 -0.56
C ALA A 700 -14.99 25.24 -0.57
N MET A 701 -14.65 24.07 -1.11
CA MET A 701 -13.26 23.63 -1.26
C MET A 701 -12.42 24.65 -2.06
N LYS A 702 -13.02 25.27 -3.09
CA LYS A 702 -12.33 26.27 -3.92
C LYS A 702 -12.14 27.62 -3.25
N ASN A 703 -13.13 28.05 -2.47
CA ASN A 703 -13.27 29.44 -2.07
C ASN A 703 -13.12 29.69 -0.56
N MET A 704 -13.08 28.65 0.28
CA MET A 704 -13.00 28.74 1.75
C MET A 704 -11.68 28.23 2.33
#